data_AF-A0A9Q1C3I2-F1
#
_entry.id   AF-A0A9Q1C3I2-F1
#
_cell.length_a   1.000
_cell.length_b   1.000
_cell.length_c   1.000
_cell.angle_alpha   90.00
_cell.angle_beta   90.00
_cell.angle_gamma   90.00
#
_symmetry.space_group_name_H-M   'P 1'
#
loop_
_entity.id
_entity.type
_entity.pdbx_description
1 polymer ?
#
loop_
_entity_poly.entity_id
_entity_poly.type
_entity_poly.pdbx_seq_one_letter_code
_entity_poly.pdbx_strand_id
1 'polypeptide(L)'
;MAKELFVCFILLTIGHVIGVDGGKACNGISRGRHFVIVYTGNYDNNPSETELSLIVVAFNDKPTTVTVSSKHLIRGAPFEETFTIEARGSKQTQLPVELLLGGNSNRSNKVVRVDADGDVSVFGLNYAPYTTDAFLAIPVNYLDVSYVATGYDSAIQRPSLFAVVGVEENTLVDIVFTATVTFDGTTYPAGTALKINIQKNEVFQFVAVSSNEYIGGSTITSDQPVAVFTGHMCASTPFSACDVLSEQVVPVSSWGRTHIYSATGTPQDNAIYVIHAYYEDTLVNITGFASVMLQPGQHWEGEITGSGVITTSKPASVAQVLNTINLQNVDPSLIQIPSEEQFGYKFGFSTPPKSGEDNDGFFNYFNIIVKEGESNNLLLNGRSLSDYGNYVSSHDVPGTDYEVFTVQVPKGEGVYFVEQASVVNTAPFSVTVYGYESYETYGYAAGLSLPSDERLLSINPYFLREVGREQLIATLPCLENNDIDLQEPVCRFHALTEQSNISKAYIDVEAQFVDFYTLICTSPMFYEVGYITVEIYLTAKNTSTSFIGTVFVVSQDVLPPVVEVQQANHDKGFINFSSNFPILLEWPSSALPDIETVNISFQVAIQDNDGLVLWTTDNFIAKEVNNTGIYEFEPVDLDEDMLAILGQAGTSSILFAIHSSVPASILGLRSAFIIVIGTTCLICLYNLEKPDLKNVDPCPCTDQQASVDGNFQRADDGIDFFHEGASSCYRSVGGSGTSGQQCCYRSDGNILVGPPGGGTVDAVAPGDFCGTFLHFLFDVIPWFWFCKVRDECDVYYEHRPSDDCSNYVPPLPTGGSGDPHFKSLDGKDFTFNGAGEFLLLRSSLHDVTFQVRMETLSGTNASVYTAFVISSNSSVPAQVQRSPMNDTLIVVDGIPLDMYYDGFLIRRLAFKGLLIEVNSDVSEVRILLRCGVALIVRISSEMMSFILQLPDVFKGQVHGLLGNFNGDPYDDFTLPNGDIVSPNSSLELIHFEFGLSWILQENSTIFTYFPPYDFSSYNKPSFIPNLEFPDVNDVSDDVKAVCGDSPPCLFDAVSTGSLSFANESLQEVHELETVVENSVKIASCGFPGKVANGYINGTVYLVGYNITITCEENFLLTGSSIMTCQEDGNWTSSLPSCDARESSLTPLALGLTVSLVIFTIAVASVFVVVSCALLLTRKQQLKHNVKEVPDQMPMEITDEYVYNKKVDI
;
A
#
# COMPACT_ATOMS: atom_id res chain seq x y z
N MET A 1 -42.70 -20.57 -0.98
CA MET A 1 -44.02 -20.72 -1.62
C MET A 1 -44.89 -19.56 -1.18
N ALA A 2 -45.16 -18.56 -2.05
CA ALA A 2 -46.12 -17.44 -1.87
C ALA A 2 -45.92 -16.52 -0.62
N LYS A 3 -45.80 -15.18 -0.67
CA LYS A 3 -45.91 -14.10 -1.69
C LYS A 3 -44.97 -12.95 -1.23
N GLU A 4 -44.43 -11.99 -1.99
CA GLU A 4 -44.68 -11.42 -3.34
C GLU A 4 -45.70 -10.25 -3.43
N LEU A 5 -45.29 -9.18 -4.14
CA LEU A 5 -45.95 -7.87 -4.45
C LEU A 5 -46.13 -6.90 -3.24
N PHE A 6 -46.13 -5.56 -3.39
CA PHE A 6 -46.48 -4.62 -4.50
C PHE A 6 -45.72 -3.27 -4.32
N VAL A 7 -45.57 -2.33 -5.28
CA VAL A 7 -44.96 -2.36 -6.64
C VAL A 7 -44.54 -0.91 -7.06
N CYS A 8 -43.82 -0.73 -8.18
CA CYS A 8 -43.16 0.51 -8.65
C CYS A 8 -44.04 1.73 -9.02
N PHE A 9 -43.41 2.93 -9.08
CA PHE A 9 -43.75 4.10 -9.93
C PHE A 9 -42.43 4.83 -10.31
N ILE A 10 -41.89 4.71 -11.54
CA ILE A 10 -42.18 5.49 -12.78
C ILE A 10 -41.79 6.98 -12.62
N LEU A 11 -40.65 7.50 -13.12
CA LEU A 11 -40.03 7.62 -14.47
C LEU A 11 -40.33 8.93 -15.25
N LEU A 12 -39.24 9.59 -15.67
CA LEU A 12 -39.05 10.53 -16.80
C LEU A 12 -39.77 11.90 -16.85
N THR A 13 -38.97 12.97 -17.04
CA THR A 13 -38.97 13.73 -18.32
C THR A 13 -37.69 14.57 -18.56
N ILE A 14 -36.92 14.16 -19.58
CA ILE A 14 -36.21 14.99 -20.58
C ILE A 14 -35.31 16.15 -20.07
N GLY A 15 -33.99 15.95 -20.16
CA GLY A 15 -32.98 16.99 -20.37
C GLY A 15 -32.03 16.55 -21.50
N HIS A 16 -31.93 17.33 -22.57
CA HIS A 16 -31.16 16.96 -23.78
C HIS A 16 -30.09 18.02 -24.04
N VAL A 17 -28.81 17.64 -23.94
CA VAL A 17 -27.67 18.39 -24.47
C VAL A 17 -26.77 17.38 -25.18
N ILE A 18 -26.19 17.78 -26.31
CA ILE A 18 -25.34 16.94 -27.17
C ILE A 18 -23.99 17.62 -27.31
N GLY A 19 -22.91 16.84 -27.26
CA GLY A 19 -21.56 17.22 -27.69
C GLY A 19 -20.55 17.34 -26.54
N VAL A 20 -19.26 17.02 -26.75
CA VAL A 20 -18.58 16.52 -27.96
C VAL A 20 -17.46 15.55 -27.55
N ASP A 21 -17.13 14.59 -28.41
CA ASP A 21 -16.11 13.55 -28.21
C ASP A 21 -14.70 14.07 -27.87
N GLY A 22 -13.93 13.25 -27.13
CA GLY A 22 -12.56 13.59 -26.73
C GLY A 22 -11.79 12.50 -25.96
N GLY A 23 -11.65 11.29 -26.52
CA GLY A 23 -10.84 10.22 -25.94
C GLY A 23 -9.33 10.54 -25.85
N LYS A 24 -8.60 9.89 -24.94
CA LYS A 24 -7.16 10.09 -24.63
C LYS A 24 -6.53 8.79 -24.07
N ALA A 25 -5.56 8.16 -24.75
CA ALA A 25 -4.97 6.88 -24.29
C ALA A 25 -4.04 7.00 -23.05
N CYS A 26 -3.48 5.87 -22.58
CA CYS A 26 -3.05 5.67 -21.19
C CYS A 26 -1.53 5.41 -21.00
N ASN A 27 -0.81 6.31 -20.31
CA ASN A 27 0.62 6.34 -19.88
C ASN A 27 1.39 4.99 -19.65
N GLY A 28 2.73 5.03 -19.62
CA GLY A 28 3.68 3.89 -19.45
C GLY A 28 5.14 4.41 -19.51
N ILE A 29 6.17 3.68 -19.97
CA ILE A 29 7.60 4.15 -19.99
C ILE A 29 8.43 3.62 -21.18
N SER A 30 9.19 4.47 -21.89
CA SER A 30 10.03 4.18 -23.08
C SER A 30 11.32 3.35 -22.83
N ARG A 31 11.31 2.43 -21.86
CA ARG A 31 12.34 1.39 -21.71
C ARG A 31 11.80 0.07 -22.23
N GLY A 32 12.65 -0.83 -22.68
CA GLY A 32 12.18 -2.15 -23.11
C GLY A 32 13.29 -3.08 -23.58
N ARG A 33 12.87 -4.12 -24.30
CA ARG A 33 13.75 -5.23 -24.74
C ARG A 33 13.78 -5.46 -26.24
N HIS A 34 12.85 -4.85 -26.98
CA HIS A 34 12.71 -5.03 -28.42
C HIS A 34 12.54 -3.66 -29.08
N PHE A 35 13.41 -3.32 -30.03
CA PHE A 35 13.38 -2.06 -30.77
C PHE A 35 13.55 -2.32 -32.26
N VAL A 36 12.94 -1.46 -33.09
CA VAL A 36 13.17 -1.42 -34.54
C VAL A 36 13.61 -0.02 -34.94
N ILE A 37 14.77 0.08 -35.59
CA ILE A 37 15.50 1.33 -35.82
C ILE A 37 15.91 1.42 -37.30
N VAL A 38 15.86 2.63 -37.87
CA VAL A 38 16.42 2.93 -39.19
C VAL A 38 17.16 4.26 -39.17
N TYR A 39 18.23 4.36 -39.94
CA TYR A 39 19.00 5.59 -40.11
C TYR A 39 18.58 6.26 -41.41
N THR A 40 17.94 7.41 -41.30
CA THR A 40 17.49 8.26 -42.42
C THR A 40 18.68 8.84 -43.19
N GLY A 41 18.48 9.14 -44.47
CA GLY A 41 19.60 9.54 -45.34
C GLY A 41 20.22 10.91 -45.01
N ASN A 42 21.47 10.91 -44.54
CA ASN A 42 22.33 12.10 -44.44
C ASN A 42 22.75 12.59 -45.85
N TYR A 43 22.98 13.89 -46.02
CA TYR A 43 23.45 14.45 -47.29
C TYR A 43 24.89 14.08 -47.62
N ASP A 44 25.77 13.95 -46.61
CA ASP A 44 27.05 13.30 -46.79
C ASP A 44 26.91 11.80 -46.52
N ASN A 45 27.17 11.04 -47.57
CA ASN A 45 27.08 9.59 -47.58
C ASN A 45 28.41 8.96 -48.02
N ASN A 46 29.53 9.67 -47.82
CA ASN A 46 30.86 9.15 -48.10
C ASN A 46 31.16 7.93 -47.19
N PRO A 47 31.22 6.69 -47.71
CA PRO A 47 31.27 5.48 -46.87
C PRO A 47 32.59 5.25 -46.12
N SER A 48 33.55 6.19 -46.21
CA SER A 48 34.78 6.21 -45.41
C SER A 48 34.72 7.18 -44.23
N GLU A 49 33.68 8.01 -44.13
CA GLU A 49 33.58 9.13 -43.19
C GLU A 49 32.24 9.14 -42.42
N THR A 50 31.15 8.65 -43.02
CA THR A 50 29.88 8.39 -42.29
C THR A 50 30.02 7.22 -41.32
N GLU A 51 29.63 7.42 -40.06
CA GLU A 51 29.58 6.41 -39.00
C GLU A 51 28.16 6.29 -38.44
N LEU A 52 27.54 5.12 -38.51
CA LEU A 52 26.27 4.86 -37.82
C LEU A 52 26.60 4.28 -36.44
N SER A 53 25.97 4.79 -35.39
CA SER A 53 26.17 4.26 -34.03
C SER A 53 24.85 4.01 -33.31
N LEU A 54 24.82 2.88 -32.61
CA LEU A 54 23.79 2.53 -31.65
C LEU A 54 24.37 2.69 -30.25
N ILE A 55 23.71 3.45 -29.40
CA ILE A 55 24.07 3.62 -27.99
C ILE A 55 22.99 2.93 -27.17
N VAL A 56 23.37 1.94 -26.36
CA VAL A 56 22.42 1.19 -25.50
C VAL A 56 22.80 1.40 -24.04
N VAL A 57 21.83 1.73 -23.18
CA VAL A 57 22.03 1.94 -21.74
C VAL A 57 21.22 0.92 -20.97
N ALA A 58 21.87 0.15 -20.09
CA ALA A 58 21.23 -0.88 -19.28
C ALA A 58 20.73 -0.30 -17.95
N PHE A 59 19.51 -0.65 -17.54
CA PHE A 59 18.96 -0.25 -16.24
C PHE A 59 19.14 -1.32 -15.15
N ASN A 60 19.50 -2.54 -15.53
CA ASN A 60 19.70 -3.67 -14.62
C ASN A 60 20.97 -3.51 -13.77
N ASP A 61 20.90 -3.93 -12.50
CA ASP A 61 22.05 -4.11 -11.60
C ASP A 61 22.78 -5.45 -11.84
N LYS A 62 22.53 -6.09 -12.99
CA LYS A 62 23.20 -7.30 -13.51
C LYS A 62 23.56 -7.05 -14.97
N PRO A 63 24.63 -7.67 -15.51
CA PRO A 63 24.99 -7.47 -16.91
C PRO A 63 23.86 -7.89 -17.86
N THR A 64 23.59 -7.06 -18.87
CA THR A 64 22.51 -7.25 -19.86
C THR A 64 23.10 -7.69 -21.20
N THR A 65 22.62 -8.80 -21.75
CA THR A 65 22.99 -9.25 -23.10
C THR A 65 22.10 -8.56 -24.13
N VAL A 66 22.72 -7.96 -25.15
CA VAL A 66 22.04 -7.25 -26.24
C VAL A 66 22.51 -7.83 -27.57
N THR A 67 21.55 -8.19 -28.42
CA THR A 67 21.78 -8.63 -29.80
C THR A 67 21.22 -7.60 -30.76
N VAL A 68 22.08 -7.10 -31.65
CA VAL A 68 21.73 -6.16 -32.72
C VAL A 68 21.76 -6.92 -34.05
N SER A 69 20.70 -6.84 -34.85
CA SER A 69 20.62 -7.62 -36.10
C SER A 69 19.92 -6.89 -37.24
N SER A 70 20.11 -7.36 -38.48
CA SER A 70 19.39 -6.84 -39.65
C SER A 70 19.18 -7.90 -40.74
N LYS A 71 18.00 -7.83 -41.40
CA LYS A 71 17.71 -8.60 -42.62
C LYS A 71 18.52 -8.14 -43.84
N HIS A 72 19.24 -7.01 -43.78
CA HIS A 72 20.08 -6.52 -44.88
C HIS A 72 21.35 -7.37 -45.04
N LEU A 73 21.75 -7.62 -46.30
CA LEU A 73 22.91 -8.48 -46.61
C LEU A 73 24.22 -7.68 -46.66
N ILE A 74 24.84 -7.47 -45.50
CA ILE A 74 26.13 -6.79 -45.37
C ILE A 74 27.23 -7.72 -45.87
N ARG A 75 27.92 -7.32 -46.94
CA ARG A 75 28.93 -8.13 -47.67
C ARG A 75 28.43 -9.52 -48.12
N GLY A 76 27.11 -9.72 -48.21
CA GLY A 76 26.47 -10.95 -48.69
C GLY A 76 25.88 -11.87 -47.61
N ALA A 77 25.93 -11.49 -46.34
CA ALA A 77 25.30 -12.22 -45.22
C ALA A 77 24.45 -11.26 -44.36
N PRO A 78 23.42 -11.73 -43.63
CA PRO A 78 22.73 -10.92 -42.63
C PRO A 78 23.71 -10.38 -41.57
N PHE A 79 23.37 -9.25 -40.96
CA PHE A 79 24.13 -8.70 -39.84
C PHE A 79 23.55 -9.19 -38.51
N GLU A 80 24.41 -9.62 -37.60
CA GLU A 80 24.09 -10.01 -36.23
C GLU A 80 25.34 -9.81 -35.38
N GLU A 81 25.22 -9.06 -34.28
CA GLU A 81 26.27 -8.82 -33.29
C GLU A 81 25.65 -8.89 -31.89
N THR A 82 26.24 -9.70 -31.01
CA THR A 82 25.82 -9.83 -29.61
C THR A 82 26.93 -9.38 -28.69
N PHE A 83 26.59 -8.52 -27.74
CA PHE A 83 27.50 -8.02 -26.70
C PHE A 83 26.79 -8.02 -25.34
N THR A 84 27.59 -7.94 -24.27
CA THR A 84 27.08 -7.76 -22.90
C THR A 84 27.44 -6.36 -22.44
N ILE A 85 26.47 -5.67 -21.83
CA ILE A 85 26.66 -4.42 -21.11
C ILE A 85 26.81 -4.76 -19.62
N GLU A 86 27.77 -4.16 -18.93
CA GLU A 86 27.89 -4.33 -17.48
C GLU A 86 26.69 -3.71 -16.73
N ALA A 87 26.51 -4.10 -15.47
CA ALA A 87 25.43 -3.58 -14.60
C ALA A 87 25.43 -2.04 -14.57
N ARG A 88 24.27 -1.43 -14.84
CA ARG A 88 24.07 0.03 -15.01
C ARG A 88 25.08 0.70 -15.97
N GLY A 89 25.63 -0.03 -16.93
CA GLY A 89 26.54 0.50 -17.95
C GLY A 89 25.84 1.01 -19.20
N SER A 90 26.63 1.55 -20.13
CA SER A 90 26.23 1.70 -21.53
C SER A 90 27.16 0.90 -22.45
N LYS A 91 26.74 0.73 -23.69
CA LYS A 91 27.59 0.26 -24.78
C LYS A 91 27.22 0.95 -26.08
N GLN A 92 28.15 1.71 -26.65
CA GLN A 92 28.10 2.12 -28.05
C GLN A 92 28.65 1.01 -28.96
N THR A 93 27.92 0.73 -30.03
CA THR A 93 28.28 -0.23 -31.09
C THR A 93 28.13 0.45 -32.45
N GLN A 94 29.19 0.40 -33.26
CA GLN A 94 29.22 1.01 -34.59
C GLN A 94 28.58 0.07 -35.61
N LEU A 95 27.55 0.53 -36.30
CA LEU A 95 26.81 -0.25 -37.29
C LEU A 95 27.38 -0.02 -38.70
N PRO A 96 27.43 -1.03 -39.59
CA PRO A 96 27.99 -0.83 -40.91
C PRO A 96 27.16 0.13 -41.75
N VAL A 97 27.82 1.09 -42.40
CA VAL A 97 27.22 2.17 -43.20
C VAL A 97 26.32 1.67 -44.35
N GLU A 98 26.46 0.39 -44.75
CA GLU A 98 25.50 -0.28 -45.63
C GLU A 98 24.05 -0.28 -45.08
N LEU A 99 23.80 0.04 -43.80
CA LEU A 99 22.46 0.19 -43.21
C LEU A 99 21.82 1.58 -43.36
N LEU A 100 22.56 2.60 -43.81
CA LEU A 100 22.01 3.95 -44.05
C LEU A 100 20.96 3.94 -45.17
N LEU A 101 19.80 4.57 -44.97
CA LEU A 101 18.81 4.75 -46.04
C LEU A 101 19.34 5.75 -47.09
N GLY A 102 19.23 5.40 -48.38
CA GLY A 102 19.71 6.27 -49.46
C GLY A 102 18.78 7.46 -49.70
N GLY A 103 19.28 8.55 -50.28
CA GLY A 103 18.53 9.80 -50.48
C GLY A 103 17.41 9.79 -51.54
N ASN A 104 16.60 8.73 -51.63
CA ASN A 104 15.44 8.58 -52.52
C ASN A 104 14.34 7.79 -51.82
N SER A 105 13.07 8.03 -52.17
CA SER A 105 11.95 7.21 -51.66
C SER A 105 12.00 5.80 -52.24
N ASN A 106 12.20 4.79 -51.39
CA ASN A 106 12.37 3.39 -51.80
C ASN A 106 11.93 2.43 -50.69
N ARG A 107 11.67 1.18 -51.08
CA ARG A 107 11.60 0.02 -50.18
C ARG A 107 12.99 -0.48 -49.81
N SER A 108 13.17 -0.99 -48.59
CA SER A 108 14.44 -1.54 -48.12
C SER A 108 14.25 -2.54 -46.96
N ASN A 109 15.24 -3.41 -46.76
CA ASN A 109 15.34 -4.32 -45.60
C ASN A 109 16.40 -3.86 -44.58
N LYS A 110 16.80 -2.57 -44.63
CA LYS A 110 17.82 -1.94 -43.76
C LYS A 110 17.29 -1.60 -42.36
N VAL A 111 16.36 -2.40 -41.84
CA VAL A 111 15.88 -2.28 -40.47
C VAL A 111 16.90 -2.91 -39.53
N VAL A 112 17.28 -2.17 -38.50
CA VAL A 112 18.09 -2.64 -37.38
C VAL A 112 17.13 -3.07 -36.27
N ARG A 113 17.27 -4.30 -35.79
CA ARG A 113 16.63 -4.77 -34.56
C ARG A 113 17.59 -4.62 -33.41
N VAL A 114 17.06 -4.33 -32.22
CA VAL A 114 17.76 -4.52 -30.95
C VAL A 114 16.89 -5.41 -30.08
N ASP A 115 17.44 -6.54 -29.67
CA ASP A 115 16.80 -7.55 -28.83
C ASP A 115 17.67 -7.80 -27.59
N ALA A 116 17.15 -7.52 -26.39
CA ALA A 116 17.87 -7.59 -25.12
C ALA A 116 17.24 -8.56 -24.11
N ASP A 117 18.03 -9.16 -23.23
CA ASP A 117 17.52 -10.03 -22.14
C ASP A 117 16.98 -9.24 -20.93
N GLY A 118 17.35 -7.97 -20.81
CA GLY A 118 16.97 -7.03 -19.75
C GLY A 118 16.61 -5.64 -20.28
N ASP A 119 16.09 -4.79 -19.39
CA ASP A 119 15.51 -3.51 -19.79
C ASP A 119 16.60 -2.48 -20.13
N VAL A 120 16.49 -1.91 -21.33
CA VAL A 120 17.41 -0.90 -21.87
C VAL A 120 16.67 0.33 -22.38
N SER A 121 17.38 1.45 -22.45
CA SER A 121 17.07 2.55 -23.38
C SER A 121 18.06 2.48 -24.53
N VAL A 122 17.60 2.86 -25.72
CA VAL A 122 18.38 2.77 -26.96
C VAL A 122 18.31 4.10 -27.67
N PHE A 123 19.47 4.57 -28.16
CA PHE A 123 19.60 5.81 -28.91
C PHE A 123 20.34 5.55 -30.22
N GLY A 124 19.90 6.19 -31.30
CA GLY A 124 20.60 6.20 -32.57
C GLY A 124 21.43 7.46 -32.74
N LEU A 125 22.60 7.36 -33.37
CA LEU A 125 23.46 8.48 -33.75
C LEU A 125 23.83 8.35 -35.24
N ASN A 126 23.48 9.36 -36.02
CA ASN A 126 23.63 9.43 -37.48
C ASN A 126 24.76 10.40 -37.83
N TYR A 127 26.02 9.97 -37.69
CA TYR A 127 27.20 10.84 -37.79
C TYR A 127 27.84 10.81 -39.19
N ALA A 128 28.19 11.97 -39.70
CA ALA A 128 29.29 12.18 -40.64
C ALA A 128 29.98 13.54 -40.31
N PRO A 129 31.20 13.82 -40.79
CA PRO A 129 31.90 15.06 -40.46
C PRO A 129 31.07 16.29 -40.87
N TYR A 130 30.86 17.21 -39.93
CA TYR A 130 30.03 18.41 -40.11
C TYR A 130 28.54 18.12 -40.39
N THR A 131 28.04 16.95 -39.96
CA THR A 131 26.61 16.62 -39.98
C THR A 131 26.27 15.42 -39.08
N THR A 132 25.76 15.71 -37.88
CA THR A 132 25.37 14.74 -36.85
C THR A 132 23.95 15.03 -36.33
N ASP A 133 23.15 13.98 -36.13
CA ASP A 133 21.98 14.04 -35.24
C ASP A 133 21.78 12.72 -34.49
N ALA A 134 21.00 12.76 -33.41
CA ALA A 134 20.71 11.61 -32.56
C ALA A 134 19.23 11.54 -32.18
N PHE A 135 18.75 10.37 -31.78
CA PHE A 135 17.34 10.15 -31.45
C PHE A 135 17.13 9.11 -30.36
N LEU A 136 16.02 9.22 -29.64
CA LEU A 136 15.51 8.20 -28.73
C LEU A 136 14.79 7.11 -29.54
N ALA A 137 15.14 5.84 -29.34
CA ALA A 137 14.38 4.75 -29.95
C ALA A 137 13.21 4.31 -29.04
N ILE A 138 12.02 4.22 -29.62
CA ILE A 138 10.80 3.78 -28.91
C ILE A 138 10.71 2.24 -28.93
N PRO A 139 10.52 1.57 -27.78
CA PRO A 139 10.40 0.11 -27.74
C PRO A 139 9.12 -0.37 -28.47
N VAL A 140 9.17 -1.58 -29.04
CA VAL A 140 8.15 -2.14 -29.92
C VAL A 140 6.74 -2.20 -29.30
N ASN A 141 6.65 -2.40 -27.98
CA ASN A 141 5.37 -2.43 -27.24
C ASN A 141 4.77 -1.03 -26.93
N TYR A 142 5.42 0.05 -27.37
CA TYR A 142 4.94 1.44 -27.33
C TYR A 142 4.74 2.01 -28.75
N LEU A 143 4.71 1.15 -29.76
CA LEU A 143 4.38 1.50 -31.13
C LEU A 143 2.89 1.27 -31.40
N ASP A 144 2.31 2.09 -32.25
CA ASP A 144 0.86 2.15 -32.48
C ASP A 144 0.57 2.34 -33.98
N VAL A 145 -0.66 2.67 -34.33
CA VAL A 145 -1.18 2.68 -35.70
C VAL A 145 -1.37 4.08 -36.30
N SER A 146 -1.04 5.17 -35.58
CA SER A 146 -1.25 6.57 -36.03
C SER A 146 -0.10 7.52 -35.68
N TYR A 147 0.43 8.22 -36.67
CA TYR A 147 1.57 9.15 -36.57
C TYR A 147 1.40 10.39 -37.48
N VAL A 148 2.16 11.45 -37.16
CA VAL A 148 2.36 12.62 -38.04
C VAL A 148 3.85 12.87 -38.19
N ALA A 149 4.35 12.97 -39.43
CA ALA A 149 5.75 13.30 -39.68
C ALA A 149 6.07 14.70 -39.10
N THR A 150 6.96 14.75 -38.11
CA THR A 150 7.42 16.01 -37.47
C THR A 150 8.76 16.44 -38.09
N GLY A 151 9.17 17.71 -37.97
CA GLY A 151 10.45 18.19 -38.53
C GLY A 151 10.47 19.70 -38.74
N TYR A 152 11.50 20.23 -39.41
CA TYR A 152 11.73 21.67 -39.58
C TYR A 152 11.63 22.14 -41.05
N ASP A 153 10.99 23.28 -41.35
CA ASP A 153 10.94 23.85 -42.71
C ASP A 153 12.19 24.71 -42.99
N SER A 154 13.29 24.03 -43.37
CA SER A 154 14.60 24.66 -43.40
C SER A 154 14.79 25.69 -44.52
N ALA A 155 15.53 26.76 -44.20
CA ALA A 155 15.97 27.76 -45.16
C ALA A 155 16.94 27.24 -46.26
N ILE A 156 17.56 26.07 -46.08
CA ILE A 156 18.41 25.44 -47.11
C ILE A 156 17.65 24.40 -47.93
N GLN A 157 17.79 24.53 -49.24
CA GLN A 157 17.11 23.73 -50.26
C GLN A 157 17.65 22.30 -50.35
N ARG A 158 17.28 21.45 -49.39
CA ARG A 158 17.39 19.98 -49.42
C ARG A 158 16.06 19.38 -48.97
N PRO A 159 15.76 18.12 -49.34
CA PRO A 159 14.44 17.57 -49.05
C PRO A 159 14.31 17.10 -47.61
N SER A 160 13.17 17.41 -47.03
CA SER A 160 12.62 16.74 -45.85
C SER A 160 12.18 15.31 -46.18
N LEU A 161 12.16 14.43 -45.18
CA LEU A 161 11.88 13.00 -45.34
C LEU A 161 11.14 12.41 -44.13
N PHE A 162 10.59 11.21 -44.32
CA PHE A 162 10.25 10.29 -43.24
C PHE A 162 10.35 8.84 -43.71
N ALA A 163 10.35 7.89 -42.77
CA ALA A 163 10.37 6.46 -43.04
C ALA A 163 9.37 5.72 -42.15
N VAL A 164 8.71 4.70 -42.70
CA VAL A 164 7.77 3.82 -41.99
C VAL A 164 8.33 2.40 -41.98
N VAL A 165 8.36 1.76 -40.82
CA VAL A 165 8.94 0.43 -40.58
C VAL A 165 7.85 -0.55 -40.16
N GLY A 166 7.77 -1.70 -40.85
CA GLY A 166 6.80 -2.75 -40.53
C GLY A 166 7.22 -3.54 -39.30
N VAL A 167 6.42 -3.46 -38.22
CA VAL A 167 6.63 -4.24 -37.00
C VAL A 167 6.02 -5.63 -37.13
N GLU A 168 4.91 -5.77 -37.86
CA GLU A 168 4.24 -7.04 -38.15
C GLU A 168 4.22 -7.40 -39.64
N GLU A 169 3.79 -8.62 -39.97
CA GLU A 169 3.72 -9.10 -41.35
C GLU A 169 2.44 -8.62 -42.03
N ASN A 170 2.57 -8.07 -43.24
CA ASN A 170 1.45 -7.60 -44.06
C ASN A 170 0.60 -6.50 -43.40
N THR A 171 1.22 -5.62 -42.61
CA THR A 171 0.60 -4.37 -42.15
C THR A 171 0.22 -3.50 -43.35
N LEU A 172 -1.05 -3.07 -43.43
CA LEU A 172 -1.53 -2.07 -44.37
C LEU A 172 -1.31 -0.68 -43.78
N VAL A 173 -0.64 0.19 -44.54
CA VAL A 173 -0.40 1.59 -44.19
C VAL A 173 -1.14 2.49 -45.18
N ASP A 174 -1.75 3.57 -44.69
CA ASP A 174 -2.33 4.67 -45.47
C ASP A 174 -1.65 5.99 -45.09
N ILE A 175 -1.10 6.67 -46.09
CA ILE A 175 -0.21 7.83 -45.93
C ILE A 175 -0.77 9.00 -46.73
N VAL A 176 -1.04 10.14 -46.09
CA VAL A 176 -1.43 11.39 -46.77
C VAL A 176 -0.25 12.36 -46.76
N PHE A 177 0.30 12.66 -47.94
CA PHE A 177 1.50 13.51 -48.05
C PHE A 177 1.19 15.00 -48.03
N THR A 178 1.98 15.80 -47.31
CA THR A 178 2.00 17.28 -47.42
C THR A 178 2.93 17.81 -48.51
N ALA A 179 3.92 17.02 -48.94
CA ALA A 179 4.83 17.32 -50.06
C ALA A 179 4.54 16.45 -51.30
N THR A 180 5.14 16.78 -52.45
CA THR A 180 5.14 15.89 -53.62
C THR A 180 6.20 14.80 -53.44
N VAL A 181 5.80 13.52 -53.49
CA VAL A 181 6.70 12.37 -53.29
C VAL A 181 6.69 11.48 -54.53
N THR A 182 7.82 10.88 -54.91
CA THR A 182 7.86 9.82 -55.93
C THR A 182 8.35 8.52 -55.31
N PHE A 183 7.54 7.46 -55.38
CA PHE A 183 7.76 6.15 -54.74
C PHE A 183 7.28 5.03 -55.67
N ASP A 184 7.99 3.89 -55.73
CA ASP A 184 7.75 2.77 -56.67
C ASP A 184 7.52 3.23 -58.15
N GLY A 185 8.17 4.33 -58.55
CA GLY A 185 8.04 4.93 -59.89
C GLY A 185 6.76 5.73 -60.15
N THR A 186 5.89 5.92 -59.14
CA THR A 186 4.68 6.74 -59.20
C THR A 186 4.87 8.03 -58.41
N THR A 187 4.43 9.16 -58.95
CA THR A 187 4.49 10.47 -58.25
C THR A 187 3.12 10.80 -57.63
N TYR A 188 3.16 11.09 -56.33
CA TYR A 188 2.04 11.44 -55.46
C TYR A 188 2.18 12.94 -55.10
N PRO A 189 1.33 13.83 -55.65
CA PRO A 189 1.31 15.24 -55.26
C PRO A 189 0.93 15.45 -53.80
N ALA A 190 1.30 16.60 -53.25
CA ALA A 190 0.77 17.09 -51.97
C ALA A 190 -0.77 16.99 -51.91
N GLY A 191 -1.29 16.52 -50.78
CA GLY A 191 -2.71 16.25 -50.55
C GLY A 191 -3.24 14.95 -51.17
N THR A 192 -2.37 14.04 -51.63
CA THR A 192 -2.77 12.70 -52.12
C THR A 192 -2.38 11.58 -51.16
N ALA A 193 -3.15 10.49 -51.20
CA ALA A 193 -3.01 9.34 -50.32
C ALA A 193 -2.36 8.13 -51.01
N LEU A 194 -1.52 7.39 -50.28
CA LEU A 194 -0.90 6.12 -50.67
C LEU A 194 -1.28 5.02 -49.68
N LYS A 195 -2.03 4.02 -50.16
CA LYS A 195 -2.28 2.76 -49.43
C LYS A 195 -1.32 1.67 -49.90
N ILE A 196 -0.62 1.03 -48.97
CA ILE A 196 0.51 0.15 -49.24
C ILE A 196 0.72 -0.89 -48.12
N ASN A 197 1.00 -2.14 -48.46
CA ASN A 197 1.36 -3.16 -47.47
C ASN A 197 2.88 -3.17 -47.25
N ILE A 198 3.31 -3.26 -45.98
CA ILE A 198 4.70 -3.42 -45.52
C ILE A 198 4.85 -4.80 -44.83
N GLN A 199 6.06 -5.36 -44.81
CA GLN A 199 6.38 -6.64 -44.16
C GLN A 199 7.22 -6.45 -42.89
N LYS A 200 7.32 -7.48 -42.04
CA LYS A 200 8.02 -7.41 -40.75
C LYS A 200 9.52 -7.18 -40.95
N ASN A 201 10.06 -6.10 -40.43
CA ASN A 201 11.42 -5.58 -40.67
C ASN A 201 11.69 -5.18 -42.15
N GLU A 202 10.66 -4.76 -42.89
CA GLU A 202 10.78 -3.93 -44.11
C GLU A 202 10.63 -2.44 -43.72
N VAL A 203 11.23 -1.53 -44.50
CA VAL A 203 11.09 -0.07 -44.33
C VAL A 203 10.81 0.62 -45.68
N PHE A 204 9.88 1.57 -45.67
CA PHE A 204 9.61 2.50 -46.76
C PHE A 204 10.06 3.90 -46.37
N GLN A 205 11.02 4.47 -47.10
CA GLN A 205 11.36 5.90 -46.96
C GLN A 205 10.58 6.72 -47.99
N PHE A 206 10.18 7.92 -47.61
CA PHE A 206 9.51 8.92 -48.44
C PHE A 206 10.29 10.23 -48.36
N VAL A 207 10.59 10.81 -49.52
CA VAL A 207 11.43 12.01 -49.67
C VAL A 207 10.69 13.03 -50.54
N ALA A 208 10.69 14.30 -50.13
CA ALA A 208 10.14 15.39 -50.94
C ALA A 208 10.88 15.52 -52.29
N VAL A 209 10.14 15.59 -53.39
CA VAL A 209 10.68 15.73 -54.75
C VAL A 209 11.23 17.15 -54.97
N SER A 210 10.61 18.14 -54.33
CA SER A 210 11.06 19.53 -54.30
C SER A 210 11.82 19.80 -53.02
N SER A 211 12.97 20.46 -53.13
CA SER A 211 13.75 21.02 -52.02
C SER A 211 13.08 22.21 -51.31
N ASN A 212 11.89 22.58 -51.76
CA ASN A 212 11.09 23.70 -51.26
C ASN A 212 9.67 23.23 -50.86
N GLU A 213 9.50 21.92 -50.63
CA GLU A 213 8.28 21.33 -50.10
C GLU A 213 8.61 20.62 -48.78
N TYR A 214 7.91 21.03 -47.72
CA TYR A 214 8.01 20.44 -46.40
C TYR A 214 7.06 19.23 -46.28
N ILE A 215 7.62 18.05 -46.00
CA ILE A 215 6.87 16.79 -45.86
C ILE A 215 6.35 16.56 -44.43
N GLY A 216 6.74 17.40 -43.47
CA GLY A 216 6.14 17.38 -42.14
C GLY A 216 4.64 17.73 -42.20
N GLY A 217 3.88 17.23 -41.24
CA GLY A 217 2.42 17.25 -41.27
C GLY A 217 1.80 16.13 -42.12
N SER A 218 2.60 15.36 -42.86
CA SER A 218 2.11 14.14 -43.52
C SER A 218 1.60 13.16 -42.46
N THR A 219 0.38 12.65 -42.63
CA THR A 219 -0.22 11.70 -41.69
C THR A 219 0.01 10.26 -42.15
N ILE A 220 0.28 9.38 -41.19
CA ILE A 220 0.51 7.95 -41.39
C ILE A 220 -0.47 7.20 -40.47
N THR A 221 -1.30 6.35 -41.06
CA THR A 221 -2.22 5.46 -40.33
C THR A 221 -2.05 4.02 -40.81
N SER A 222 -2.42 3.03 -40.00
CA SER A 222 -2.20 1.61 -40.34
C SER A 222 -3.20 0.65 -39.67
N ASP A 223 -3.15 -0.64 -40.01
CA ASP A 223 -4.01 -1.68 -39.42
C ASP A 223 -3.34 -2.51 -38.31
N GLN A 224 -2.02 -2.36 -38.12
CA GLN A 224 -1.17 -3.00 -37.11
C GLN A 224 0.01 -2.05 -36.81
N PRO A 225 0.66 -2.13 -35.63
CA PRO A 225 1.71 -1.18 -35.26
C PRO A 225 2.85 -1.02 -36.27
N VAL A 226 3.37 0.21 -36.37
CA VAL A 226 4.53 0.58 -37.19
C VAL A 226 5.46 1.49 -36.39
N ALA A 227 6.75 1.54 -36.71
CA ALA A 227 7.61 2.65 -36.27
C ALA A 227 7.70 3.71 -37.36
N VAL A 228 7.64 4.99 -36.98
CA VAL A 228 7.84 6.12 -37.91
C VAL A 228 9.07 6.91 -37.46
N PHE A 229 9.99 7.11 -38.39
CA PHE A 229 11.17 7.95 -38.24
C PHE A 229 11.03 9.16 -39.16
N THR A 230 11.47 10.33 -38.73
CA THR A 230 11.31 11.58 -39.48
C THR A 230 12.65 12.32 -39.55
N GLY A 231 12.76 13.29 -40.46
CA GLY A 231 14.01 14.01 -40.61
C GLY A 231 14.17 14.93 -41.81
N HIS A 232 15.41 15.38 -41.99
CA HIS A 232 15.84 16.26 -43.07
C HIS A 232 17.24 15.83 -43.51
N MET A 233 17.53 15.80 -44.81
CA MET A 233 18.87 15.34 -45.24
C MET A 233 20.00 16.31 -44.86
N CYS A 234 19.66 17.60 -44.71
CA CYS A 234 20.54 18.73 -44.41
C CYS A 234 19.64 19.94 -44.14
N ALA A 235 19.57 20.44 -42.93
CA ALA A 235 18.78 21.60 -42.51
C ALA A 235 19.70 22.62 -41.83
N SER A 236 19.44 23.90 -42.03
CA SER A 236 20.07 25.01 -41.31
C SER A 236 19.02 25.93 -40.70
N THR A 237 19.28 26.42 -39.49
CA THR A 237 18.61 27.57 -38.88
C THR A 237 19.34 28.88 -39.29
N PRO A 238 18.93 30.07 -38.81
CA PRO A 238 19.67 31.29 -39.09
C PRO A 238 21.11 31.26 -38.54
N PHE A 239 22.09 31.43 -39.42
CA PHE A 239 23.54 31.54 -39.12
C PHE A 239 24.27 30.25 -38.71
N SER A 240 23.61 29.08 -38.77
CA SER A 240 24.24 27.76 -38.65
C SER A 240 24.85 27.27 -39.98
N ALA A 241 25.58 26.15 -39.95
CA ALA A 241 25.76 25.29 -41.11
C ALA A 241 24.52 24.40 -41.32
N CYS A 242 24.67 23.27 -42.03
CA CYS A 242 23.55 22.48 -42.55
C CYS A 242 23.73 21.01 -42.16
N ASP A 243 22.85 20.51 -41.29
CA ASP A 243 22.99 19.24 -40.59
C ASP A 243 21.83 18.28 -40.89
N VAL A 244 22.04 16.97 -40.84
CA VAL A 244 20.97 15.99 -40.88
C VAL A 244 20.02 16.22 -39.70
N LEU A 245 18.72 15.96 -39.88
CA LEU A 245 17.78 15.84 -38.76
C LEU A 245 17.25 14.40 -38.75
N SER A 246 17.19 13.78 -37.58
CA SER A 246 16.75 12.39 -37.39
C SER A 246 16.04 12.23 -36.04
N GLU A 247 14.75 11.87 -36.02
CA GLU A 247 14.00 11.60 -34.78
C GLU A 247 13.03 10.40 -34.97
N GLN A 248 12.80 9.60 -33.92
CA GLN A 248 11.72 8.61 -33.93
C GLN A 248 10.44 9.25 -33.40
N VAL A 249 9.41 9.30 -34.25
CA VAL A 249 8.15 10.00 -33.93
C VAL A 249 7.36 9.21 -32.90
N VAL A 250 6.93 9.89 -31.84
CA VAL A 250 5.99 9.37 -30.83
C VAL A 250 4.57 9.22 -31.43
N PRO A 251 3.85 8.10 -31.23
CA PRO A 251 2.51 7.92 -31.79
C PRO A 251 1.47 8.89 -31.20
N VAL A 252 0.43 9.17 -31.99
CA VAL A 252 -0.61 10.18 -31.66
C VAL A 252 -1.35 9.86 -30.36
N SER A 253 -1.58 8.58 -30.06
CA SER A 253 -2.17 8.10 -28.80
C SER A 253 -1.38 8.52 -27.56
N SER A 254 -0.08 8.73 -27.73
CA SER A 254 0.88 9.04 -26.67
C SER A 254 1.10 10.54 -26.47
N TRP A 255 0.45 11.40 -27.27
CA TRP A 255 0.63 12.85 -27.20
C TRP A 255 -0.12 13.45 -26.00
N GLY A 256 0.46 14.51 -25.44
CA GLY A 256 -0.13 15.27 -24.34
C GLY A 256 -0.59 16.67 -24.72
N ARG A 257 -1.01 17.46 -23.70
CA ARG A 257 -1.54 18.83 -23.88
C ARG A 257 -0.66 19.94 -23.31
N THR A 258 0.09 19.66 -22.24
CA THR A 258 1.02 20.64 -21.64
C THR A 258 2.45 20.21 -21.93
N HIS A 259 3.24 21.06 -22.56
CA HIS A 259 4.65 20.80 -22.83
C HIS A 259 5.48 21.90 -22.16
N ILE A 260 6.27 21.51 -21.17
CA ILE A 260 7.21 22.41 -20.48
C ILE A 260 8.51 22.42 -21.30
N TYR A 261 8.95 23.59 -21.74
CA TYR A 261 10.16 23.74 -22.54
C TYR A 261 11.21 24.56 -21.81
N SER A 262 12.49 24.27 -22.11
CA SER A 262 13.63 24.84 -21.39
C SER A 262 14.64 25.50 -22.33
N ALA A 263 15.26 26.56 -21.83
CA ALA A 263 16.36 27.24 -22.51
C ALA A 263 17.63 26.35 -22.55
N THR A 264 18.40 26.47 -23.62
CA THR A 264 19.56 25.60 -23.90
C THR A 264 20.86 26.25 -23.45
N GLY A 265 21.36 25.91 -22.27
CA GLY A 265 22.54 26.52 -21.64
C GLY A 265 22.20 27.70 -20.74
N THR A 266 21.66 28.81 -21.28
CA THR A 266 21.29 30.01 -20.50
C THR A 266 19.85 30.48 -20.75
N PRO A 267 19.22 31.23 -19.84
CA PRO A 267 17.86 31.77 -20.04
C PRO A 267 17.74 32.86 -21.13
N GLN A 268 18.81 33.11 -21.89
CA GLN A 268 18.84 34.02 -23.04
C GLN A 268 19.03 33.28 -24.37
N ASP A 269 19.28 31.96 -24.34
CA ASP A 269 19.31 31.12 -25.52
C ASP A 269 17.91 30.90 -26.09
N ASN A 270 17.85 30.58 -27.38
CA ASN A 270 16.66 30.39 -28.17
C ASN A 270 16.70 29.08 -28.97
N ALA A 271 15.52 28.57 -29.30
CA ALA A 271 15.31 27.43 -30.16
C ALA A 271 14.08 27.66 -31.03
N ILE A 272 13.98 26.95 -32.15
CA ILE A 272 12.75 26.95 -32.97
C ILE A 272 11.88 25.80 -32.49
N TYR A 273 10.61 26.06 -32.21
CA TYR A 273 9.66 25.03 -31.81
C TYR A 273 8.67 24.78 -32.93
N VAL A 274 8.43 23.51 -33.23
CA VAL A 274 7.48 23.05 -34.25
C VAL A 274 6.39 22.23 -33.56
N ILE A 275 5.14 22.64 -33.73
CA ILE A 275 3.98 22.09 -33.03
C ILE A 275 3.00 21.55 -34.08
N HIS A 276 2.84 20.22 -34.17
CA HIS A 276 1.98 19.55 -35.16
C HIS A 276 0.64 19.13 -34.58
N ALA A 277 -0.44 19.44 -35.29
CA ALA A 277 -1.79 19.01 -34.94
C ALA A 277 -2.24 17.78 -35.75
N TYR A 278 -2.81 16.78 -35.05
CA TYR A 278 -3.54 15.67 -35.67
C TYR A 278 -5.06 15.88 -35.63
N TYR A 279 -5.56 16.60 -34.63
CA TYR A 279 -7.00 16.85 -34.44
C TYR A 279 -7.43 18.19 -35.03
N GLU A 280 -8.65 18.27 -35.57
CA GLU A 280 -9.29 19.51 -36.01
C GLU A 280 -9.41 20.53 -34.87
N ASP A 281 -9.36 21.83 -35.19
CA ASP A 281 -9.49 22.94 -34.24
C ASP A 281 -8.57 22.84 -33.00
N THR A 282 -7.33 22.37 -33.19
CA THR A 282 -6.32 22.32 -32.12
C THR A 282 -5.80 23.73 -31.86
N LEU A 283 -6.25 24.34 -30.75
CA LEU A 283 -5.80 25.67 -30.32
C LEU A 283 -4.47 25.54 -29.58
N VAL A 284 -3.46 26.24 -30.06
CA VAL A 284 -2.11 26.33 -29.48
C VAL A 284 -1.96 27.68 -28.77
N ASN A 285 -1.56 27.63 -27.50
CA ASN A 285 -1.26 28.78 -26.65
C ASN A 285 0.21 28.74 -26.23
N ILE A 286 0.93 29.84 -26.44
CA ILE A 286 2.35 29.99 -26.07
C ILE A 286 2.52 31.36 -25.41
N THR A 287 3.14 31.40 -24.24
CA THR A 287 3.33 32.64 -23.48
C THR A 287 4.06 33.71 -24.31
N GLY A 288 3.45 34.88 -24.47
CA GLY A 288 3.99 36.00 -25.25
C GLY A 288 3.56 36.03 -26.73
N PHE A 289 2.97 34.96 -27.26
CA PHE A 289 2.48 34.89 -28.64
C PHE A 289 0.95 35.01 -28.71
N ALA A 290 0.42 35.25 -29.91
CA ALA A 290 -1.01 35.16 -30.16
C ALA A 290 -1.41 33.70 -30.40
N SER A 291 -2.50 33.25 -29.77
CA SER A 291 -3.02 31.88 -29.94
C SER A 291 -3.32 31.56 -31.41
N VAL A 292 -2.95 30.36 -31.85
CA VAL A 292 -3.15 29.89 -33.24
C VAL A 292 -4.00 28.63 -33.22
N MET A 293 -4.95 28.51 -34.15
CA MET A 293 -5.78 27.32 -34.32
C MET A 293 -5.27 26.53 -35.52
N LEU A 294 -4.88 25.28 -35.29
CA LEU A 294 -4.33 24.35 -36.28
C LEU A 294 -5.35 23.27 -36.66
N GLN A 295 -5.31 22.86 -37.91
CA GLN A 295 -6.05 21.71 -38.46
C GLN A 295 -5.12 20.50 -38.67
N PRO A 296 -5.63 19.29 -38.97
CA PRO A 296 -4.80 18.09 -39.12
C PRO A 296 -3.72 18.27 -40.19
N GLY A 297 -2.47 17.95 -39.85
CA GLY A 297 -1.30 18.13 -40.72
C GLY A 297 -0.85 19.59 -40.91
N GLN A 298 -1.48 20.55 -40.21
CA GLN A 298 -0.92 21.89 -40.05
C GLN A 298 -0.02 21.93 -38.81
N HIS A 299 0.94 22.85 -38.84
CA HIS A 299 1.84 23.13 -37.75
C HIS A 299 1.89 24.62 -37.42
N TRP A 300 2.32 24.92 -36.19
CA TRP A 300 2.91 26.20 -35.84
C TRP A 300 4.43 26.03 -35.81
N GLU A 301 5.18 27.01 -36.32
CA GLU A 301 6.64 27.08 -36.21
C GLU A 301 7.03 28.49 -35.76
N GLY A 302 8.00 28.60 -34.85
CA GLY A 302 8.55 29.88 -34.43
C GLY A 302 9.73 29.78 -33.47
N GLU A 303 10.59 30.78 -33.52
CA GLU A 303 11.70 30.97 -32.57
C GLU A 303 11.16 31.44 -31.21
N ILE A 304 11.58 30.76 -30.13
CA ILE A 304 11.24 31.11 -28.74
C ILE A 304 12.54 31.23 -27.94
N THR A 305 12.64 32.26 -27.12
CA THR A 305 13.79 32.53 -26.23
C THR A 305 13.45 32.18 -24.78
N GLY A 306 14.36 31.52 -24.08
CA GLY A 306 14.19 31.15 -22.68
C GLY A 306 13.34 29.89 -22.48
N SER A 307 12.80 29.75 -21.27
CA SER A 307 11.98 28.61 -20.82
C SER A 307 10.51 29.03 -20.67
N GLY A 308 9.59 28.08 -20.68
CA GLY A 308 8.17 28.35 -20.48
C GLY A 308 7.28 27.13 -20.74
N VAL A 309 6.02 27.40 -21.06
CA VAL A 309 5.01 26.37 -21.35
C VAL A 309 4.31 26.60 -22.68
N ILE A 310 4.06 25.52 -23.41
CA ILE A 310 3.15 25.41 -24.54
C ILE A 310 1.93 24.61 -24.06
N THR A 311 0.72 25.16 -24.22
CA THR A 311 -0.53 24.45 -23.91
C THR A 311 -1.40 24.31 -25.15
N THR A 312 -2.03 23.15 -25.33
CA THR A 312 -2.92 22.87 -26.46
C THR A 312 -4.30 22.37 -26.03
N SER A 313 -5.37 22.75 -26.75
CA SER A 313 -6.74 22.31 -26.43
C SER A 313 -6.97 20.81 -26.69
N LYS A 314 -6.18 20.22 -27.58
CA LYS A 314 -6.19 18.80 -27.97
C LYS A 314 -4.73 18.31 -28.04
N PRO A 315 -4.47 17.00 -27.87
CA PRO A 315 -3.09 16.51 -27.88
C PRO A 315 -2.34 16.85 -29.17
N ALA A 316 -1.06 17.21 -29.04
CA ALA A 316 -0.21 17.68 -30.14
C ALA A 316 1.23 17.17 -29.97
N SER A 317 1.95 17.01 -31.07
CA SER A 317 3.40 16.80 -31.02
C SER A 317 4.09 18.16 -30.92
N VAL A 318 5.04 18.28 -29.98
CA VAL A 318 5.96 19.42 -29.90
C VAL A 318 7.37 18.89 -30.12
N ALA A 319 8.11 19.52 -31.03
CA ALA A 319 9.55 19.30 -31.20
C ALA A 319 10.31 20.63 -31.11
N GLN A 320 11.54 20.54 -30.61
CA GLN A 320 12.52 21.63 -30.56
C GLN A 320 13.58 21.39 -31.64
N VAL A 321 14.00 22.46 -32.29
CA VAL A 321 15.16 22.50 -33.19
C VAL A 321 16.18 23.41 -32.52
N LEU A 322 17.35 22.85 -32.20
CA LEU A 322 18.43 23.61 -31.57
C LEU A 322 18.89 24.77 -32.48
N ASN A 323 19.26 25.91 -31.87
CA ASN A 323 19.64 27.11 -32.59
C ASN A 323 20.73 27.92 -31.86
N THR A 324 20.61 28.10 -30.54
CA THR A 324 21.70 28.63 -29.71
C THR A 324 21.93 27.81 -28.45
N ILE A 325 23.20 27.72 -28.03
CA ILE A 325 23.63 27.18 -26.74
C ILE A 325 24.68 28.14 -26.15
N ASN A 326 24.49 28.58 -24.90
CA ASN A 326 25.41 29.49 -24.20
C ASN A 326 25.76 30.77 -24.99
N LEU A 327 24.76 31.36 -25.64
CA LEU A 327 24.83 32.54 -26.52
C LEU A 327 25.68 32.34 -27.79
N GLN A 328 25.94 31.09 -28.18
CA GLN A 328 26.61 30.72 -29.44
C GLN A 328 25.58 30.08 -30.36
N ASN A 329 25.59 30.46 -31.65
CA ASN A 329 24.81 29.75 -32.66
C ASN A 329 25.38 28.34 -32.82
N VAL A 330 24.51 27.34 -32.86
CA VAL A 330 24.87 25.93 -33.07
C VAL A 330 24.11 25.39 -34.27
N ASP A 331 24.57 24.27 -34.81
CA ASP A 331 23.90 23.61 -35.93
C ASP A 331 22.64 22.88 -35.43
N PRO A 332 21.59 22.70 -36.26
CA PRO A 332 20.32 22.21 -35.77
C PRO A 332 20.30 20.70 -35.56
N SER A 333 19.66 20.30 -34.47
CA SER A 333 19.30 18.91 -34.16
C SER A 333 17.84 18.90 -33.70
N LEU A 334 17.11 17.82 -33.99
CA LEU A 334 15.66 17.71 -33.79
C LEU A 334 15.31 16.88 -32.56
N ILE A 335 14.65 17.49 -31.57
CA ILE A 335 14.33 16.88 -30.28
C ILE A 335 12.82 16.83 -30.08
N GLN A 336 12.24 15.64 -29.89
CA GLN A 336 10.88 15.45 -29.36
C GLN A 336 10.80 16.03 -27.93
N ILE A 337 9.96 17.06 -27.70
CA ILE A 337 9.75 17.65 -26.38
C ILE A 337 8.68 16.86 -25.61
N PRO A 338 8.96 16.38 -24.38
CA PRO A 338 7.98 15.64 -23.60
C PRO A 338 6.83 16.52 -23.10
N SER A 339 5.62 15.95 -23.06
CA SER A 339 4.49 16.56 -22.34
C SER A 339 4.53 16.21 -20.85
N GLU A 340 3.78 16.93 -19.99
CA GLU A 340 3.64 16.57 -18.56
C GLU A 340 3.15 15.12 -18.38
N GLU A 341 2.22 14.67 -19.24
CA GLU A 341 1.72 13.29 -19.23
C GLU A 341 2.81 12.25 -19.58
N GLN A 342 3.93 12.69 -20.18
CA GLN A 342 5.10 11.90 -20.56
C GLN A 342 6.29 12.05 -19.59
N PHE A 343 6.12 12.70 -18.43
CA PHE A 343 7.19 12.79 -17.41
C PHE A 343 7.33 11.47 -16.64
N GLY A 344 8.51 11.20 -16.07
CA GLY A 344 8.82 9.95 -15.37
C GLY A 344 9.81 10.13 -14.21
N TYR A 345 10.07 9.04 -13.48
CA TYR A 345 10.81 9.07 -12.20
C TYR A 345 12.28 8.65 -12.29
N LYS A 346 12.73 8.17 -13.46
CA LYS A 346 14.13 7.75 -13.71
C LYS A 346 14.41 7.65 -15.20
N PHE A 347 15.53 8.21 -15.64
CA PHE A 347 16.04 8.11 -17.01
C PHE A 347 17.53 7.72 -17.01
N GLY A 348 18.00 7.16 -18.11
CA GLY A 348 19.35 6.63 -18.27
C GLY A 348 19.79 6.80 -19.71
N PHE A 349 20.84 7.59 -19.92
CA PHE A 349 21.32 8.04 -21.22
C PHE A 349 22.85 8.08 -21.25
N SER A 350 23.43 8.29 -22.43
CA SER A 350 24.89 8.30 -22.62
C SER A 350 25.27 9.28 -23.72
N THR A 351 26.24 10.15 -23.46
CA THR A 351 26.68 11.20 -24.40
C THR A 351 27.59 10.63 -25.50
N PRO A 352 27.63 11.22 -26.72
CA PRO A 352 28.49 10.73 -27.80
C PRO A 352 30.01 10.96 -27.56
N PRO A 353 30.88 10.05 -28.01
CA PRO A 353 32.32 10.06 -27.71
C PRO A 353 33.15 11.09 -28.47
N LYS A 354 32.74 11.47 -29.68
CA LYS A 354 33.63 12.02 -30.72
C LYS A 354 32.91 13.06 -31.57
N SER A 355 33.57 14.18 -31.84
CA SER A 355 33.25 15.13 -32.92
C SER A 355 34.25 14.94 -34.09
N GLY A 356 33.94 15.46 -35.27
CA GLY A 356 34.80 15.46 -36.45
C GLY A 356 36.06 16.33 -36.33
N GLU A 357 35.99 17.46 -35.63
CA GLU A 357 37.16 18.35 -35.45
C GLU A 357 37.89 18.18 -34.11
N ASP A 358 37.23 17.65 -33.07
CA ASP A 358 37.86 17.43 -31.75
C ASP A 358 37.85 15.96 -31.28
N ASN A 359 39.03 15.50 -30.85
CA ASN A 359 39.25 14.17 -30.29
C ASN A 359 38.73 14.07 -28.84
N ASP A 360 38.52 15.21 -28.17
CA ASP A 360 37.95 15.27 -26.83
C ASP A 360 36.40 15.21 -26.82
N GLY A 361 35.74 15.17 -28.00
CA GLY A 361 34.29 14.88 -28.13
C GLY A 361 33.37 16.10 -28.35
N PHE A 362 32.11 16.00 -27.90
CA PHE A 362 31.13 17.10 -27.87
C PHE A 362 31.11 17.80 -26.50
N PHE A 363 30.81 19.11 -26.46
CA PHE A 363 30.42 19.78 -25.21
C PHE A 363 28.99 19.39 -24.86
N ASN A 364 28.83 18.66 -23.76
CA ASN A 364 27.59 17.97 -23.42
C ASN A 364 26.82 18.65 -22.29
N TYR A 365 25.49 18.70 -22.44
CA TYR A 365 24.54 19.26 -21.50
C TYR A 365 23.30 18.38 -21.39
N PHE A 366 22.57 18.52 -20.29
CA PHE A 366 21.17 18.10 -20.25
C PHE A 366 20.37 19.00 -19.30
N ASN A 367 19.09 19.15 -19.59
CA ASN A 367 18.14 19.89 -18.77
C ASN A 367 17.22 18.89 -18.08
N ILE A 368 17.15 18.94 -16.75
CA ILE A 368 16.09 18.27 -15.97
C ILE A 368 14.98 19.29 -15.71
N ILE A 369 13.72 18.95 -15.99
CA ILE A 369 12.55 19.77 -15.66
C ILE A 369 11.75 19.04 -14.58
N VAL A 370 11.57 19.65 -13.41
CA VAL A 370 10.87 19.08 -12.24
C VAL A 370 10.05 20.16 -11.52
N LYS A 371 9.09 19.80 -10.67
CA LYS A 371 8.33 20.79 -9.88
C LYS A 371 9.20 21.50 -8.84
N GLU A 372 8.91 22.77 -8.56
CA GLU A 372 9.65 23.60 -7.60
C GLU A 372 9.77 22.92 -6.21
N GLY A 373 11.01 22.72 -5.75
CA GLY A 373 11.31 22.18 -4.41
C GLY A 373 11.69 20.70 -4.38
N GLU A 374 11.41 19.95 -5.44
CA GLU A 374 11.80 18.54 -5.61
C GLU A 374 13.30 18.34 -5.86
N SER A 375 14.04 19.43 -6.06
CA SER A 375 15.46 19.42 -6.38
C SER A 375 16.39 18.73 -5.37
N ASN A 376 15.95 18.55 -4.12
CA ASN A 376 16.68 17.75 -3.12
C ASN A 376 16.48 16.23 -3.31
N ASN A 377 15.43 15.82 -4.01
CA ASN A 377 15.11 14.42 -4.28
C ASN A 377 15.81 13.90 -5.55
N LEU A 378 16.24 14.79 -6.46
CA LEU A 378 16.90 14.41 -7.71
C LEU A 378 18.35 13.95 -7.51
N LEU A 379 18.60 12.68 -7.87
CA LEU A 379 19.92 12.07 -7.89
C LEU A 379 20.44 11.96 -9.33
N LEU A 380 21.66 12.46 -9.56
CA LEU A 380 22.46 12.24 -10.76
C LEU A 380 23.58 11.23 -10.43
N ASN A 381 23.54 10.06 -11.08
CA ASN A 381 24.44 8.93 -10.81
C ASN A 381 24.54 8.58 -9.31
N GLY A 382 23.38 8.57 -8.62
CA GLY A 382 23.28 8.25 -7.19
C GLY A 382 23.79 9.35 -6.24
N ARG A 383 23.92 10.60 -6.69
CA ARG A 383 24.36 11.76 -5.89
C ARG A 383 23.45 12.95 -6.09
N SER A 384 23.30 13.80 -5.08
CA SER A 384 22.49 15.01 -5.17
C SER A 384 23.00 15.93 -6.28
N LEU A 385 22.10 16.60 -7.00
CA LEU A 385 22.49 17.67 -7.95
C LEU A 385 23.36 18.75 -7.28
N SER A 386 23.18 19.01 -5.99
CA SER A 386 23.98 19.98 -5.24
C SER A 386 25.47 19.58 -5.09
N ASP A 387 25.82 18.29 -5.17
CA ASP A 387 27.21 17.81 -5.10
C ASP A 387 28.03 18.23 -6.33
N TYR A 388 27.38 18.50 -7.45
CA TYR A 388 28.00 18.92 -8.71
C TYR A 388 28.28 20.43 -8.77
N GLY A 389 27.73 21.22 -7.84
CA GLY A 389 28.11 22.62 -7.60
C GLY A 389 28.11 23.49 -8.86
N ASN A 390 29.29 24.01 -9.24
CA ASN A 390 29.44 24.93 -10.38
C ASN A 390 29.08 24.34 -11.76
N TYR A 391 28.85 23.03 -11.87
CA TYR A 391 28.44 22.36 -13.10
C TYR A 391 26.92 22.31 -13.30
N VAL A 392 26.15 22.77 -12.30
CA VAL A 392 24.69 22.85 -12.35
C VAL A 392 24.26 24.31 -12.21
N SER A 393 23.36 24.76 -13.08
CA SER A 393 22.63 26.01 -12.94
C SER A 393 21.13 25.74 -12.94
N SER A 394 20.38 26.53 -12.18
CA SER A 394 18.91 26.41 -12.16
C SER A 394 18.20 27.73 -12.39
N HIS A 395 16.96 27.63 -12.88
CA HIS A 395 16.02 28.73 -12.99
C HIS A 395 14.58 28.23 -13.04
N ASP A 396 13.67 29.00 -12.47
CA ASP A 396 12.23 28.82 -12.54
C ASP A 396 11.73 28.82 -14.01
N VAL A 397 10.61 28.15 -14.29
CA VAL A 397 9.95 28.16 -15.61
C VAL A 397 8.78 29.15 -15.61
N PRO A 398 8.88 30.30 -16.32
CA PRO A 398 7.91 31.38 -16.23
C PRO A 398 6.46 30.98 -16.54
N GLY A 399 5.59 31.13 -15.54
CA GLY A 399 4.16 30.87 -15.65
C GLY A 399 3.73 29.43 -15.31
N THR A 400 4.59 28.67 -14.63
CA THR A 400 4.32 27.30 -14.17
C THR A 400 4.83 27.12 -12.73
N ASP A 401 4.71 25.92 -12.16
CA ASP A 401 5.30 25.50 -10.88
C ASP A 401 6.51 24.55 -11.07
N TYR A 402 7.26 24.72 -12.17
CA TYR A 402 8.45 23.93 -12.50
C TYR A 402 9.75 24.74 -12.43
N GLU A 403 10.83 24.09 -12.00
CA GLU A 403 12.22 24.55 -12.11
C GLU A 403 13.00 23.69 -13.12
N VAL A 404 14.00 24.30 -13.78
CA VAL A 404 14.94 23.59 -14.66
C VAL A 404 16.31 23.53 -14.02
N PHE A 405 16.95 22.36 -14.07
CA PHE A 405 18.38 22.18 -13.80
C PHE A 405 19.12 21.90 -15.10
N THR A 406 19.91 22.87 -15.55
CA THR A 406 20.86 22.69 -16.64
C THR A 406 22.16 22.15 -16.06
N VAL A 407 22.55 20.94 -16.47
CA VAL A 407 23.77 20.27 -16.04
C VAL A 407 24.76 20.24 -17.20
N GLN A 408 25.96 20.77 -16.98
CA GLN A 408 27.09 20.59 -17.90
C GLN A 408 27.92 19.37 -17.46
N VAL A 409 28.21 18.45 -18.37
CA VAL A 409 29.02 17.26 -18.09
C VAL A 409 30.33 17.26 -18.92
N PRO A 410 31.31 16.39 -18.59
CA PRO A 410 32.56 16.32 -19.34
C PRO A 410 32.36 16.09 -20.84
N LYS A 411 33.37 16.51 -21.60
CA LYS A 411 33.43 16.38 -23.06
C LYS A 411 33.57 14.90 -23.46
N GLY A 412 32.87 14.46 -24.51
CA GLY A 412 32.89 13.07 -24.99
C GLY A 412 31.91 12.11 -24.29
N GLU A 413 32.23 10.81 -24.25
CA GLU A 413 31.31 9.75 -23.79
C GLU A 413 31.29 9.62 -22.27
N GLY A 414 30.07 9.61 -21.71
CA GLY A 414 29.79 9.30 -20.33
C GLY A 414 28.35 8.84 -20.15
N VAL A 415 28.09 8.04 -19.11
CA VAL A 415 26.78 7.46 -18.82
C VAL A 415 26.16 8.17 -17.63
N TYR A 416 24.89 8.54 -17.74
CA TYR A 416 24.18 9.35 -16.76
C TYR A 416 22.80 8.78 -16.49
N PHE A 417 22.53 8.51 -15.22
CA PHE A 417 21.20 8.23 -14.71
C PHE A 417 20.74 9.42 -13.90
N VAL A 418 19.55 9.92 -14.20
CA VAL A 418 18.82 10.85 -13.32
C VAL A 418 17.66 10.04 -12.74
N GLU A 419 17.49 10.05 -11.42
CA GLU A 419 16.46 9.30 -10.70
C GLU A 419 15.98 10.08 -9.48
N GLN A 420 14.68 10.04 -9.15
CA GLN A 420 14.23 10.51 -7.84
C GLN A 420 14.71 9.54 -6.76
N ALA A 421 15.12 10.07 -5.60
CA ALA A 421 15.52 9.31 -4.41
C ALA A 421 14.33 8.56 -3.77
N SER A 422 13.10 9.03 -4.01
CA SER A 422 11.82 8.39 -3.64
C SER A 422 10.83 8.57 -4.79
N VAL A 423 9.98 7.58 -5.04
CA VAL A 423 8.83 7.73 -5.96
C VAL A 423 7.56 8.18 -5.20
N VAL A 424 7.54 8.02 -3.87
CA VAL A 424 6.43 8.40 -3.00
C VAL A 424 6.51 9.91 -2.74
N ASN A 425 5.39 10.60 -2.97
CA ASN A 425 5.19 12.05 -2.79
C ASN A 425 6.13 12.98 -3.59
N THR A 426 6.89 12.47 -4.56
CA THR A 426 7.72 13.28 -5.45
C THR A 426 7.04 13.54 -6.79
N ALA A 427 7.40 14.64 -7.46
CA ALA A 427 6.93 14.90 -8.82
C ALA A 427 7.70 14.07 -9.85
N PRO A 428 7.04 13.59 -10.92
CA PRO A 428 7.74 13.10 -12.10
C PRO A 428 8.46 14.26 -12.80
N PHE A 429 9.53 13.94 -13.52
CA PHE A 429 10.38 14.92 -14.21
C PHE A 429 10.60 14.54 -15.69
N SER A 430 11.21 15.46 -16.43
CA SER A 430 11.66 15.25 -17.81
C SER A 430 13.16 15.51 -17.92
N VAL A 431 13.84 14.84 -18.85
CA VAL A 431 15.26 15.09 -19.16
C VAL A 431 15.50 15.18 -20.66
N THR A 432 15.99 16.33 -21.12
CA THR A 432 16.43 16.57 -22.50
C THR A 432 17.95 16.65 -22.55
N VAL A 433 18.58 15.83 -23.38
CA VAL A 433 20.04 15.76 -23.57
C VAL A 433 20.41 16.48 -24.86
N TYR A 434 21.50 17.24 -24.86
CA TYR A 434 22.00 17.94 -26.06
C TYR A 434 23.49 18.26 -25.94
N GLY A 435 24.16 18.45 -27.07
CA GLY A 435 25.57 18.85 -27.08
C GLY A 435 26.03 19.38 -28.42
N TYR A 436 27.15 20.11 -28.41
CA TYR A 436 27.66 20.79 -29.60
C TYR A 436 29.19 20.82 -29.66
N GLU A 437 29.70 21.01 -30.87
CA GLU A 437 31.09 21.33 -31.18
C GLU A 437 31.11 22.20 -32.47
N SER A 438 32.29 22.50 -32.99
CA SER A 438 32.53 23.31 -34.17
C SER A 438 31.91 22.66 -35.43
N TYR A 439 30.71 23.16 -35.79
CA TYR A 439 29.87 22.71 -36.91
C TYR A 439 29.26 21.30 -36.78
N GLU A 440 29.00 20.84 -35.55
CA GLU A 440 28.27 19.59 -35.28
C GLU A 440 27.44 19.75 -33.99
N THR A 441 26.21 19.21 -33.98
CA THR A 441 25.32 19.21 -32.81
C THR A 441 24.69 17.83 -32.61
N TYR A 442 24.06 17.57 -31.47
CA TYR A 442 23.09 16.49 -31.30
C TYR A 442 22.11 16.83 -30.15
N GLY A 443 20.99 16.11 -30.06
CA GLY A 443 20.10 16.12 -28.90
C GLY A 443 18.96 15.11 -29.00
N TYR A 444 18.32 14.79 -27.88
CA TYR A 444 17.18 13.86 -27.77
C TYR A 444 16.57 13.91 -26.37
N ALA A 445 15.34 13.42 -26.20
CA ALA A 445 14.79 13.11 -24.88
C ALA A 445 15.50 11.88 -24.27
N ALA A 446 15.92 11.92 -23.01
CA ALA A 446 16.56 10.77 -22.34
C ALA A 446 15.62 9.57 -22.14
N GLY A 447 14.31 9.81 -22.29
CA GLY A 447 13.22 8.85 -22.26
C GLY A 447 11.89 9.59 -22.17
N LEU A 448 10.79 8.83 -22.24
CA LEU A 448 9.42 9.33 -22.26
C LEU A 448 8.50 8.38 -21.47
N SER A 449 7.49 8.88 -20.77
CA SER A 449 6.39 8.04 -20.29
C SER A 449 5.36 7.79 -21.40
N LEU A 450 5.44 6.62 -22.07
CA LEU A 450 4.65 6.28 -23.27
C LEU A 450 3.60 5.20 -22.99
N PRO A 451 2.37 5.28 -23.53
CA PRO A 451 1.26 4.37 -23.25
C PRO A 451 1.49 2.85 -23.35
N SER A 452 1.30 2.13 -22.25
CA SER A 452 0.91 0.69 -22.20
C SER A 452 0.55 0.32 -20.75
N ASP A 453 -0.57 -0.30 -20.42
CA ASP A 453 -0.95 -1.68 -20.81
C ASP A 453 -2.46 -1.93 -20.50
N GLU A 454 -3.03 -3.03 -20.99
CA GLU A 454 -4.44 -3.40 -20.81
C GLU A 454 -4.75 -4.08 -19.45
N ARG A 455 -3.82 -4.07 -18.48
CA ARG A 455 -3.73 -5.16 -17.48
C ARG A 455 -3.86 -4.83 -16.00
N LEU A 456 -3.80 -3.56 -15.60
CA LEU A 456 -4.04 -3.20 -14.19
C LEU A 456 -5.14 -2.15 -14.06
N LEU A 457 -6.19 -2.52 -13.34
CA LEU A 457 -7.16 -1.57 -12.82
C LEU A 457 -6.51 -0.81 -11.66
N SER A 458 -6.20 0.47 -11.85
CA SER A 458 -5.80 1.32 -10.71
C SER A 458 -7.04 1.63 -9.88
N ILE A 459 -6.94 1.56 -8.56
CA ILE A 459 -8.03 1.87 -7.64
C ILE A 459 -7.53 2.82 -6.54
N ASN A 460 -8.26 3.91 -6.34
CA ASN A 460 -7.96 4.95 -5.35
C ASN A 460 -9.27 5.34 -4.61
N PRO A 461 -9.33 5.28 -3.27
CA PRO A 461 -8.27 4.84 -2.37
C PRO A 461 -8.06 3.32 -2.41
N TYR A 462 -6.81 2.89 -2.15
CA TYR A 462 -6.46 1.48 -1.98
C TYR A 462 -7.05 0.90 -0.68
N PHE A 463 -7.20 1.73 0.35
CA PHE A 463 -7.91 1.38 1.59
C PHE A 463 -9.36 1.88 1.56
N LEU A 464 -10.28 1.05 2.03
CA LEU A 464 -11.68 1.43 2.25
C LEU A 464 -12.08 1.22 3.71
N ARG A 465 -12.94 2.10 4.21
CA ARG A 465 -13.57 1.98 5.52
C ARG A 465 -14.69 0.94 5.45
N GLU A 466 -14.72 0.03 6.42
CA GLU A 466 -15.80 -0.94 6.61
C GLU A 466 -17.22 -0.31 6.65
N VAL A 467 -17.36 0.93 7.15
CA VAL A 467 -18.65 1.67 7.17
C VAL A 467 -19.13 2.14 5.79
N GLY A 468 -18.28 2.04 4.76
CA GLY A 468 -18.60 2.31 3.36
C GLY A 468 -19.10 3.73 3.05
N ARG A 469 -19.64 3.86 1.83
CA ARG A 469 -20.04 5.08 1.12
C ARG A 469 -18.92 6.02 0.68
N GLU A 470 -17.65 5.62 0.80
CA GLU A 470 -16.53 6.32 0.16
C GLU A 470 -16.58 6.12 -1.37
N GLN A 471 -16.14 7.13 -2.12
CA GLN A 471 -16.01 7.01 -3.57
C GLN A 471 -14.76 6.22 -3.94
N LEU A 472 -14.98 5.08 -4.57
CA LEU A 472 -13.95 4.29 -5.22
C LEU A 472 -13.72 4.86 -6.62
N ILE A 473 -12.61 5.60 -6.80
CA ILE A 473 -12.14 6.02 -8.11
C ILE A 473 -11.38 4.83 -8.71
N ALA A 474 -11.80 4.36 -9.88
CA ALA A 474 -11.12 3.27 -10.57
C ALA A 474 -10.74 3.70 -11.99
N THR A 475 -9.45 3.61 -12.31
CA THR A 475 -8.92 3.91 -13.64
C THR A 475 -8.75 2.61 -14.40
N LEU A 476 -9.69 2.36 -15.32
CA LEU A 476 -9.71 1.23 -16.23
C LEU A 476 -8.43 1.17 -17.08
N PRO A 477 -7.91 -0.03 -17.40
CA PRO A 477 -6.96 -0.19 -18.49
C PRO A 477 -7.56 0.26 -19.82
N CYS A 478 -6.69 0.53 -20.80
CA CYS A 478 -7.13 1.00 -22.12
C CYS A 478 -8.02 -0.03 -22.82
N LEU A 479 -9.29 0.31 -23.05
CA LEU A 479 -10.22 -0.52 -23.81
C LEU A 479 -9.92 -0.44 -25.30
N GLU A 480 -9.48 -1.55 -25.90
CA GLU A 480 -9.01 -1.66 -27.30
C GLU A 480 -10.05 -1.27 -28.40
N ASN A 481 -11.28 -0.87 -28.06
CA ASN A 481 -12.36 -0.65 -29.03
C ASN A 481 -13.20 0.62 -28.76
N ASN A 482 -13.13 1.59 -29.68
CA ASN A 482 -13.98 2.80 -29.72
C ASN A 482 -15.47 2.54 -30.08
N ASP A 483 -15.88 1.29 -30.31
CA ASP A 483 -17.25 0.92 -30.73
C ASP A 483 -18.12 0.41 -29.56
N ILE A 484 -17.62 0.54 -28.32
CA ILE A 484 -18.35 0.15 -27.11
C ILE A 484 -19.38 1.23 -26.75
N ASP A 485 -20.61 0.97 -27.21
CA ASP A 485 -21.85 1.61 -26.75
C ASP A 485 -22.14 1.13 -25.32
N LEU A 486 -21.37 1.71 -24.38
CA LEU A 486 -21.31 1.35 -22.96
C LEU A 486 -22.68 1.52 -22.30
N GLN A 487 -23.23 0.42 -21.80
CA GLN A 487 -24.28 0.50 -20.78
C GLN A 487 -23.65 0.80 -19.41
N GLU A 488 -24.48 1.28 -18.49
CA GLU A 488 -24.11 1.74 -17.14
C GLU A 488 -23.10 0.76 -16.48
N PRO A 489 -21.89 1.24 -16.12
CA PRO A 489 -20.86 0.38 -15.54
C PRO A 489 -21.25 -0.05 -14.13
N VAL A 490 -20.78 -1.23 -13.70
CA VAL A 490 -21.13 -1.79 -12.38
C VAL A 490 -19.86 -2.23 -11.65
N CYS A 491 -19.64 -1.71 -10.45
CA CYS A 491 -18.64 -2.24 -9.53
C CYS A 491 -19.22 -3.39 -8.72
N ARG A 492 -18.69 -4.61 -8.92
CA ARG A 492 -19.02 -5.79 -8.14
C ARG A 492 -17.98 -5.99 -7.04
N PHE A 493 -18.38 -5.75 -5.80
CA PHE A 493 -17.59 -6.05 -4.62
C PHE A 493 -17.85 -7.51 -4.20
N HIS A 494 -16.83 -8.37 -4.28
CA HIS A 494 -16.96 -9.79 -3.90
C HIS A 494 -16.69 -9.97 -2.39
N ALA A 495 -17.65 -10.47 -1.62
CA ALA A 495 -17.48 -10.71 -0.19
C ALA A 495 -16.91 -12.11 0.08
N LEU A 496 -15.88 -12.20 0.94
CA LEU A 496 -15.17 -13.44 1.30
C LEU A 496 -15.94 -14.35 2.29
N THR A 497 -17.26 -14.43 2.15
CA THR A 497 -18.14 -15.18 3.05
C THR A 497 -17.95 -16.70 2.93
N GLU A 498 -17.12 -17.27 3.79
CA GLU A 498 -16.84 -18.71 3.84
C GLU A 498 -17.94 -19.52 4.58
N GLN A 499 -18.94 -18.84 5.15
CA GLN A 499 -20.03 -19.50 5.89
C GLN A 499 -21.26 -19.83 5.02
N SER A 500 -21.47 -21.14 4.85
CA SER A 500 -22.66 -21.83 4.30
C SER A 500 -22.79 -21.90 2.76
N ASN A 501 -23.63 -22.84 2.29
CA ASN A 501 -23.84 -23.15 0.87
C ASN A 501 -24.75 -22.13 0.15
N ILE A 502 -24.50 -20.84 0.35
CA ILE A 502 -25.15 -19.75 -0.39
C ILE A 502 -24.23 -19.36 -1.56
N SER A 503 -24.81 -19.06 -2.72
CA SER A 503 -24.05 -18.64 -3.91
C SER A 503 -23.27 -17.36 -3.62
N LYS A 504 -21.97 -17.33 -3.99
CA LYS A 504 -21.04 -16.17 -3.97
C LYS A 504 -21.74 -14.85 -3.64
N ALA A 505 -21.64 -14.39 -2.39
CA ALA A 505 -22.18 -13.10 -2.01
C ALA A 505 -21.33 -12.00 -2.66
N TYR A 506 -21.94 -11.21 -3.53
CA TYR A 506 -21.34 -10.02 -4.11
C TYR A 506 -22.36 -8.89 -4.09
N ILE A 507 -21.87 -7.65 -3.99
CA ILE A 507 -22.69 -6.45 -4.02
C ILE A 507 -22.35 -5.69 -5.29
N ASP A 508 -23.34 -5.59 -6.18
CA ASP A 508 -23.28 -4.75 -7.37
C ASP A 508 -23.68 -3.32 -7.01
N VAL A 509 -22.83 -2.35 -7.32
CA VAL A 509 -23.13 -0.92 -7.20
C VAL A 509 -23.01 -0.27 -8.58
N GLU A 510 -23.99 0.56 -8.93
CA GLU A 510 -23.96 1.42 -10.12
C GLU A 510 -22.73 2.34 -10.06
N ALA A 511 -21.99 2.40 -11.16
CA ALA A 511 -20.83 3.27 -11.31
C ALA A 511 -21.12 4.40 -12.30
N GLN A 512 -20.42 5.52 -12.14
CA GLN A 512 -20.52 6.69 -13.01
C GLN A 512 -19.16 6.93 -13.68
N PHE A 513 -19.14 7.02 -15.01
CA PHE A 513 -17.96 7.50 -15.74
C PHE A 513 -17.72 8.99 -15.44
N VAL A 514 -16.47 9.32 -15.09
CA VAL A 514 -15.94 10.68 -15.06
C VAL A 514 -15.35 11.01 -16.43
N ASP A 515 -14.62 10.06 -17.00
CA ASP A 515 -14.12 10.05 -18.38
C ASP A 515 -14.14 8.60 -18.93
N PHE A 516 -13.44 8.32 -20.04
CA PHE A 516 -13.42 6.99 -20.66
C PHE A 516 -12.65 5.91 -19.88
N TYR A 517 -11.80 6.33 -18.94
CA TYR A 517 -10.91 5.47 -18.16
C TYR A 517 -11.26 5.56 -16.67
N THR A 518 -11.52 6.78 -16.19
CA THR A 518 -11.90 7.01 -14.80
C THR A 518 -13.40 6.83 -14.61
N LEU A 519 -13.78 5.89 -13.75
CA LEU A 519 -15.12 5.79 -13.18
C LEU A 519 -15.08 5.94 -11.66
N ILE A 520 -16.22 6.29 -11.10
CA ILE A 520 -16.47 6.37 -9.67
C ILE A 520 -17.60 5.43 -9.31
N CYS A 521 -17.44 4.66 -8.24
CA CYS A 521 -18.52 3.91 -7.62
C CYS A 521 -18.49 4.02 -6.10
N THR A 522 -19.67 4.09 -5.48
CA THR A 522 -19.79 4.26 -4.04
C THR A 522 -19.63 2.91 -3.34
N SER A 523 -18.63 2.78 -2.47
CA SER A 523 -18.39 1.54 -1.72
C SER A 523 -19.62 1.12 -0.88
N PRO A 524 -20.01 -0.16 -0.87
CA PRO A 524 -21.02 -0.67 0.05
C PRO A 524 -20.47 -0.71 1.48
N MET A 525 -21.34 -0.99 2.46
CA MET A 525 -20.87 -1.33 3.81
C MET A 525 -20.33 -2.76 3.82
N PHE A 526 -19.25 -2.98 4.55
CA PHE A 526 -18.59 -4.26 4.74
C PHE A 526 -18.70 -4.71 6.21
N TYR A 527 -18.73 -6.01 6.43
CA TYR A 527 -18.90 -6.61 7.77
C TYR A 527 -17.67 -7.43 8.22
N GLU A 528 -16.62 -7.46 7.39
CA GLU A 528 -15.33 -8.12 7.64
C GLU A 528 -14.22 -7.25 7.03
N VAL A 529 -13.07 -7.17 7.69
CA VAL A 529 -11.86 -6.48 7.20
C VAL A 529 -10.95 -7.44 6.43
N GLY A 530 -10.20 -6.93 5.45
CA GLY A 530 -9.31 -7.72 4.59
C GLY A 530 -9.32 -7.29 3.12
N TYR A 531 -8.65 -8.06 2.28
CA TYR A 531 -8.68 -7.86 0.82
C TYR A 531 -10.08 -8.10 0.26
N ILE A 532 -10.61 -7.14 -0.50
CA ILE A 532 -11.82 -7.30 -1.30
C ILE A 532 -11.49 -7.13 -2.77
N THR A 533 -11.80 -8.17 -3.54
CA THR A 533 -11.76 -8.12 -5.00
C THR A 533 -12.88 -7.23 -5.51
N VAL A 534 -12.52 -6.14 -6.19
CA VAL A 534 -13.45 -5.29 -6.93
C VAL A 534 -13.37 -5.70 -8.39
N GLU A 535 -14.48 -6.21 -8.92
CA GLU A 535 -14.60 -6.57 -10.33
C GLU A 535 -15.54 -5.58 -11.02
N ILE A 536 -15.04 -4.81 -11.98
CA ILE A 536 -15.83 -3.83 -12.71
C ILE A 536 -16.36 -4.46 -13.99
N TYR A 537 -17.68 -4.47 -14.15
CA TYR A 537 -18.37 -5.00 -15.31
C TYR A 537 -18.76 -3.88 -16.27
N LEU A 538 -18.33 -4.00 -17.52
CA LEU A 538 -18.71 -3.13 -18.63
C LEU A 538 -19.54 -3.93 -19.62
N THR A 539 -20.80 -3.52 -19.84
CA THR A 539 -21.76 -4.25 -20.66
C THR A 539 -21.94 -3.59 -22.03
N ALA A 540 -21.73 -4.38 -23.09
CA ALA A 540 -21.49 -3.90 -24.44
C ALA A 540 -22.19 -4.79 -25.49
N LYS A 541 -23.41 -4.44 -25.92
CA LYS A 541 -24.11 -5.08 -27.07
C LYS A 541 -24.01 -6.62 -27.16
N ASN A 542 -24.20 -7.32 -26.03
CA ASN A 542 -24.10 -8.79 -25.81
C ASN A 542 -22.69 -9.36 -25.50
N THR A 543 -21.69 -8.53 -25.30
CA THR A 543 -20.40 -8.87 -24.67
C THR A 543 -20.26 -8.15 -23.33
N SER A 544 -19.52 -8.76 -22.39
CA SER A 544 -19.19 -8.17 -21.10
C SER A 544 -17.70 -8.32 -20.84
N THR A 545 -17.00 -7.21 -20.69
CA THR A 545 -15.61 -7.18 -20.21
C THR A 545 -15.66 -6.97 -18.71
N SER A 546 -14.84 -7.70 -17.95
CA SER A 546 -14.60 -7.38 -16.53
C SER A 546 -13.12 -7.14 -16.24
N PHE A 547 -12.88 -6.11 -15.43
CA PHE A 547 -11.57 -5.75 -14.92
C PHE A 547 -11.52 -6.03 -13.43
N ILE A 548 -10.42 -6.60 -12.95
CA ILE A 548 -10.26 -6.98 -11.55
C ILE A 548 -9.14 -6.15 -10.93
N GLY A 549 -9.46 -5.52 -9.80
CA GLY A 549 -8.49 -4.95 -8.88
C GLY A 549 -8.82 -5.40 -7.45
N THR A 550 -7.98 -5.01 -6.50
CA THR A 550 -8.17 -5.35 -5.08
C THR A 550 -7.98 -4.11 -4.24
N VAL A 551 -8.83 -3.95 -3.23
CA VAL A 551 -8.70 -2.94 -2.18
C VAL A 551 -8.65 -3.61 -0.82
N PHE A 552 -8.11 -2.91 0.17
CA PHE A 552 -8.04 -3.40 1.54
C PHE A 552 -9.10 -2.72 2.41
N VAL A 553 -10.12 -3.47 2.83
CA VAL A 553 -11.09 -2.98 3.80
C VAL A 553 -10.47 -3.01 5.18
N VAL A 554 -10.46 -1.86 5.84
CA VAL A 554 -9.90 -1.65 7.17
C VAL A 554 -10.94 -1.14 8.14
N SER A 555 -10.63 -1.32 9.43
CA SER A 555 -11.51 -0.80 10.45
C SER A 555 -11.53 0.73 10.45
N GLN A 556 -12.71 1.28 10.70
CA GLN A 556 -12.98 2.71 10.78
C GLN A 556 -12.02 3.42 11.75
N ASP A 557 -11.61 2.74 12.82
CA ASP A 557 -10.74 3.25 13.88
C ASP A 557 -9.24 3.24 13.50
N VAL A 558 -8.88 2.55 12.42
CA VAL A 558 -7.48 2.38 11.93
C VAL A 558 -7.05 3.52 10.99
N LEU A 559 -8.01 4.21 10.36
CA LEU A 559 -7.74 5.31 9.42
C LEU A 559 -8.06 6.70 10.03
N PRO A 560 -7.20 7.73 9.83
CA PRO A 560 -7.42 9.08 10.33
C PRO A 560 -8.80 9.68 9.98
N PRO A 561 -9.48 10.38 10.91
CA PRO A 561 -10.85 10.88 10.71
C PRO A 561 -10.95 11.84 9.52
N VAL A 562 -11.94 11.65 8.65
CA VAL A 562 -12.19 12.50 7.46
C VAL A 562 -12.92 13.81 7.84
N VAL A 563 -13.59 13.79 9.00
CA VAL A 563 -14.22 14.92 9.68
C VAL A 563 -13.72 14.95 11.13
N GLU A 564 -13.00 15.97 11.55
CA GLU A 564 -12.65 16.15 12.96
C GLU A 564 -13.89 16.57 13.76
N VAL A 565 -13.99 16.07 15.00
CA VAL A 565 -15.10 16.34 15.92
C VAL A 565 -14.53 16.76 17.27
N GLN A 566 -14.86 17.97 17.73
CA GLN A 566 -14.34 18.56 18.96
C GLN A 566 -15.47 19.22 19.76
N GLN A 567 -15.36 19.32 21.10
CA GLN A 567 -16.29 20.10 21.93
C GLN A 567 -15.51 21.00 22.90
N ALA A 568 -16.00 22.24 23.07
CA ALA A 568 -15.33 23.21 23.93
C ALA A 568 -15.22 22.73 25.39
N ASN A 569 -13.99 22.73 25.93
CA ASN A 569 -13.62 22.27 27.27
C ASN A 569 -13.69 20.74 27.52
N HIS A 570 -13.69 19.93 26.46
CA HIS A 570 -13.50 18.47 26.54
C HIS A 570 -12.25 18.03 25.74
N ASP A 571 -11.71 16.86 26.09
CA ASP A 571 -10.57 16.26 25.41
C ASP A 571 -10.93 15.79 23.98
N LYS A 572 -9.95 15.74 23.07
CA LYS A 572 -10.19 15.29 21.68
C LYS A 572 -10.79 13.87 21.69
N GLY A 573 -11.86 13.68 20.90
CA GLY A 573 -12.59 12.40 20.81
C GLY A 573 -13.75 12.24 21.80
N PHE A 574 -14.00 13.18 22.71
CA PHE A 574 -15.11 13.10 23.68
C PHE A 574 -16.14 14.23 23.49
N ILE A 575 -17.43 13.86 23.36
CA ILE A 575 -18.54 14.80 23.15
C ILE A 575 -19.68 14.54 24.15
N ASN A 576 -20.03 15.54 24.95
CA ASN A 576 -21.09 15.47 25.94
C ASN A 576 -22.36 16.19 25.46
N PHE A 577 -23.29 15.44 24.88
CA PHE A 577 -24.62 15.93 24.48
C PHE A 577 -25.53 16.33 25.68
N SER A 578 -25.16 16.01 26.92
CA SER A 578 -25.84 16.48 28.13
C SER A 578 -25.25 17.80 28.67
N SER A 579 -24.35 18.44 27.91
CA SER A 579 -23.81 19.77 28.21
C SER A 579 -24.20 20.79 27.13
N ASN A 580 -24.22 22.07 27.50
CA ASN A 580 -24.41 23.18 26.56
C ASN A 580 -23.05 23.74 26.07
N PHE A 581 -22.08 22.86 25.80
CA PHE A 581 -20.84 23.27 25.14
C PHE A 581 -20.94 23.01 23.63
N PRO A 582 -20.55 23.98 22.78
CA PRO A 582 -20.67 23.83 21.33
C PRO A 582 -19.77 22.70 20.81
N ILE A 583 -20.32 21.96 19.85
CA ILE A 583 -19.67 20.89 19.09
C ILE A 583 -19.23 21.48 17.75
N LEU A 584 -17.96 21.29 17.43
CA LEU A 584 -17.31 21.74 16.21
C LEU A 584 -17.02 20.52 15.32
N LEU A 585 -17.46 20.61 14.07
CA LEU A 585 -17.17 19.66 12.99
C LEU A 585 -16.26 20.35 11.97
N GLU A 586 -15.09 19.79 11.68
CA GLU A 586 -14.15 20.31 10.68
C GLU A 586 -13.87 19.27 9.59
N TRP A 587 -13.85 19.67 8.32
CA TRP A 587 -13.56 18.79 7.17
C TRP A 587 -12.81 19.55 6.08
N PRO A 588 -12.00 18.88 5.23
CA PRO A 588 -11.39 19.53 4.07
C PRO A 588 -12.47 19.95 3.06
N SER A 589 -12.79 21.24 2.97
CA SER A 589 -13.76 21.77 2.00
C SER A 589 -13.34 21.52 0.55
N SER A 590 -12.03 21.43 0.29
CA SER A 590 -11.42 21.02 -0.97
C SER A 590 -11.74 19.59 -1.40
N ALA A 591 -12.13 18.70 -0.48
CA ALA A 591 -12.56 17.34 -0.80
C ALA A 591 -14.01 17.29 -1.35
N LEU A 592 -14.72 18.42 -1.36
CA LEU A 592 -16.02 18.59 -2.03
C LEU A 592 -15.92 19.75 -3.05
N PRO A 593 -15.11 19.61 -4.12
CA PRO A 593 -14.95 20.64 -5.14
C PRO A 593 -16.27 20.90 -5.87
N ASP A 594 -16.49 22.14 -6.32
CA ASP A 594 -17.70 22.63 -6.98
C ASP A 594 -19.02 22.49 -6.19
N ILE A 595 -18.97 22.05 -4.92
CA ILE A 595 -20.12 21.99 -4.01
C ILE A 595 -20.18 23.28 -3.17
N GLU A 596 -21.09 24.19 -3.51
CA GLU A 596 -21.33 25.43 -2.75
C GLU A 596 -21.90 25.17 -1.33
N THR A 597 -22.75 24.14 -1.20
CA THR A 597 -23.45 23.81 0.06
C THR A 597 -23.51 22.32 0.34
N VAL A 598 -23.50 21.96 1.61
CA VAL A 598 -23.52 20.58 2.13
C VAL A 598 -24.70 20.34 3.07
N ASN A 599 -25.06 19.08 3.24
CA ASN A 599 -25.96 18.60 4.27
C ASN A 599 -25.14 17.89 5.36
N ILE A 600 -25.47 18.13 6.62
CA ILE A 600 -24.74 17.59 7.78
C ILE A 600 -25.67 16.63 8.51
N SER A 601 -25.25 15.38 8.65
CA SER A 601 -26.03 14.35 9.35
C SER A 601 -25.19 13.56 10.35
N PHE A 602 -25.88 12.84 11.22
CA PHE A 602 -25.30 11.75 11.99
C PHE A 602 -26.06 10.44 11.76
N GLN A 603 -25.35 9.32 11.78
CA GLN A 603 -25.94 7.99 11.99
C GLN A 603 -25.51 7.49 13.38
N VAL A 604 -26.38 6.73 14.03
CA VAL A 604 -26.05 5.97 15.24
C VAL A 604 -26.17 4.48 14.94
N ALA A 605 -25.25 3.68 15.47
CA ALA A 605 -25.35 2.24 15.42
C ALA A 605 -26.15 1.73 16.63
N ILE A 606 -27.22 0.98 16.34
CA ILE A 606 -28.18 0.43 17.32
C ILE A 606 -28.18 -1.09 17.15
N GLN A 607 -28.14 -1.84 18.27
CA GLN A 607 -28.27 -3.30 18.23
C GLN A 607 -29.74 -3.72 18.21
N ASP A 608 -30.11 -4.68 17.37
CA ASP A 608 -31.44 -5.25 17.32
C ASP A 608 -31.65 -6.40 18.34
N ASN A 609 -32.88 -6.95 18.40
CA ASN A 609 -33.25 -7.97 19.38
C ASN A 609 -32.57 -9.34 19.16
N ASP A 610 -32.02 -9.59 17.96
CA ASP A 610 -31.28 -10.81 17.63
C ASP A 610 -29.76 -10.60 17.74
N GLY A 611 -29.33 -9.40 18.15
CA GLY A 611 -27.93 -9.03 18.41
C GLY A 611 -27.22 -8.37 17.22
N LEU A 612 -27.89 -8.19 16.09
CA LEU A 612 -27.32 -7.61 14.88
C LEU A 612 -27.22 -6.08 14.99
N VAL A 613 -26.09 -5.50 14.57
CA VAL A 613 -25.89 -4.04 14.60
C VAL A 613 -26.43 -3.41 13.32
N LEU A 614 -27.35 -2.45 13.48
CA LEU A 614 -27.99 -1.70 12.39
C LEU A 614 -27.71 -0.20 12.57
N TRP A 615 -27.16 0.43 11.52
CA TRP A 615 -27.06 1.88 11.43
C TRP A 615 -28.44 2.51 11.18
N THR A 616 -28.78 3.60 11.88
CA THR A 616 -29.95 4.41 11.53
C THR A 616 -29.81 5.04 10.14
N THR A 617 -30.92 5.43 9.53
CA THR A 617 -30.88 6.39 8.41
C THR A 617 -30.17 7.69 8.81
N ASP A 618 -29.66 8.43 7.82
CA ASP A 618 -28.98 9.70 8.04
C ASP A 618 -29.90 10.75 8.71
N ASN A 619 -29.60 11.10 9.97
CA ASN A 619 -30.36 12.08 10.76
C ASN A 619 -29.74 13.47 10.56
N PHE A 620 -30.44 14.37 9.88
CA PHE A 620 -29.85 15.64 9.43
C PHE A 620 -29.91 16.73 10.51
N ILE A 621 -28.73 17.09 11.02
CA ILE A 621 -28.52 18.24 11.92
C ILE A 621 -28.81 19.54 11.15
N ALA A 622 -28.26 19.64 9.93
CA ALA A 622 -28.39 20.83 9.09
C ALA A 622 -28.42 20.48 7.59
N LYS A 623 -28.97 21.39 6.78
CA LYS A 623 -29.07 21.27 5.32
C LYS A 623 -28.76 22.59 4.64
N GLU A 624 -28.26 22.53 3.41
CA GLU A 624 -27.87 23.69 2.60
C GLU A 624 -26.86 24.62 3.33
N VAL A 625 -25.98 24.05 4.16
CA VAL A 625 -24.92 24.76 4.88
C VAL A 625 -23.80 25.10 3.90
N ASN A 626 -23.26 26.33 3.88
CA ASN A 626 -22.13 26.67 3.02
C ASN A 626 -20.94 25.71 3.24
N ASN A 627 -20.26 25.27 2.18
CA ASN A 627 -19.09 24.39 2.27
C ASN A 627 -17.83 25.15 2.72
N THR A 628 -17.83 25.62 3.97
CA THR A 628 -16.71 26.35 4.60
C THR A 628 -15.65 25.42 5.22
N GLY A 629 -15.87 24.11 5.24
CA GLY A 629 -14.99 23.15 5.91
C GLY A 629 -15.14 23.10 7.43
N ILE A 630 -16.06 23.89 8.00
CA ILE A 630 -16.30 24.00 9.44
C ILE A 630 -17.80 24.23 9.69
N TYR A 631 -18.36 23.58 10.71
CA TYR A 631 -19.71 23.81 11.24
C TYR A 631 -19.74 23.67 12.77
N GLU A 632 -20.52 24.51 13.45
CA GLU A 632 -20.64 24.56 14.92
C GLU A 632 -22.13 24.53 15.33
N PHE A 633 -22.48 23.73 16.34
CA PHE A 633 -23.84 23.65 16.91
C PHE A 633 -23.82 23.34 18.41
N GLU A 634 -24.84 23.75 19.17
CA GLU A 634 -25.01 23.31 20.57
C GLU A 634 -25.95 22.08 20.66
N PRO A 635 -25.75 21.15 21.60
CA PRO A 635 -26.67 20.02 21.80
C PRO A 635 -28.13 20.41 22.08
N VAL A 636 -28.39 21.66 22.50
CA VAL A 636 -29.74 22.22 22.73
C VAL A 636 -30.47 22.61 21.44
N ASP A 637 -29.77 22.67 20.30
CA ASP A 637 -30.35 22.97 18.98
C ASP A 637 -31.02 21.74 18.33
N LEU A 638 -30.78 20.54 18.88
CA LEU A 638 -31.40 19.28 18.44
C LEU A 638 -32.82 19.12 19.00
N ASP A 639 -33.73 18.55 18.22
CA ASP A 639 -35.11 18.29 18.66
C ASP A 639 -35.24 17.04 19.55
N GLU A 640 -36.40 16.90 20.20
CA GLU A 640 -36.67 15.79 21.14
C GLU A 640 -36.59 14.41 20.47
N ASP A 641 -36.85 14.31 19.16
CA ASP A 641 -36.77 13.06 18.41
C ASP A 641 -35.32 12.68 18.08
N MET A 642 -34.48 13.63 17.64
CA MET A 642 -33.04 13.42 17.46
C MET A 642 -32.33 13.13 18.78
N LEU A 643 -32.70 13.84 19.87
CA LEU A 643 -32.21 13.54 21.21
C LEU A 643 -32.69 12.17 21.72
N ALA A 644 -33.88 11.71 21.32
CA ALA A 644 -34.35 10.36 21.62
C ALA A 644 -33.68 9.26 20.77
N ILE A 645 -33.26 9.54 19.54
CA ILE A 645 -32.46 8.63 18.70
C ILE A 645 -31.05 8.49 19.28
N LEU A 646 -30.41 9.61 19.65
CA LEU A 646 -29.15 9.63 20.39
C LEU A 646 -29.29 8.87 21.72
N GLY A 647 -30.34 9.14 22.50
CA GLY A 647 -30.63 8.42 23.75
C GLY A 647 -30.90 6.92 23.59
N GLN A 648 -31.43 6.48 22.44
CA GLN A 648 -31.62 5.06 22.11
C GLN A 648 -30.32 4.34 21.72
N ALA A 649 -29.35 5.06 21.16
CA ALA A 649 -28.02 4.54 20.86
C ALA A 649 -27.19 4.24 22.12
N GLY A 650 -27.57 4.80 23.27
CA GLY A 650 -26.71 4.80 24.45
C GLY A 650 -25.50 5.69 24.21
N THR A 651 -24.30 5.17 24.43
CA THR A 651 -23.04 5.93 24.29
C THR A 651 -22.26 5.57 23.02
N SER A 652 -22.91 4.95 22.03
CA SER A 652 -22.27 4.14 20.99
C SER A 652 -21.52 4.96 19.90
N SER A 653 -20.94 4.26 18.92
CA SER A 653 -20.26 4.89 17.78
C SER A 653 -21.23 5.75 16.96
N ILE A 654 -20.95 7.05 16.92
CA ILE A 654 -21.73 8.03 16.14
C ILE A 654 -20.92 8.38 14.89
N LEU A 655 -21.52 8.17 13.73
CA LEU A 655 -20.94 8.54 12.45
C LEU A 655 -21.43 9.93 12.05
N PHE A 656 -20.60 10.96 12.16
CA PHE A 656 -20.86 12.25 11.53
C PHE A 656 -20.54 12.17 10.04
N ALA A 657 -21.43 12.73 9.22
CA ALA A 657 -21.30 12.70 7.77
C ALA A 657 -21.64 14.06 7.13
N ILE A 658 -20.77 14.50 6.21
CA ILE A 658 -20.94 15.69 5.39
C ILE A 658 -21.25 15.24 3.97
N HIS A 659 -22.44 15.57 3.45
CA HIS A 659 -22.92 15.13 2.13
C HIS A 659 -23.06 16.32 1.19
N SER A 660 -22.86 16.11 -0.10
CA SER A 660 -23.31 17.05 -1.15
C SER A 660 -24.78 17.45 -0.97
N SER A 661 -25.12 18.71 -1.23
CA SER A 661 -26.53 19.15 -1.33
C SER A 661 -27.21 18.73 -2.64
N VAL A 662 -26.43 18.30 -3.64
CA VAL A 662 -26.89 18.00 -5.00
C VAL A 662 -27.11 16.48 -5.16
N PRO A 663 -28.34 16.00 -5.43
CA PRO A 663 -28.65 14.56 -5.49
C PRO A 663 -27.99 13.74 -6.62
N ALA A 664 -27.14 14.36 -7.45
CA ALA A 664 -26.53 13.76 -8.65
C ALA A 664 -24.99 13.78 -8.63
N SER A 665 -24.38 14.29 -7.55
CA SER A 665 -22.92 14.27 -7.33
C SER A 665 -22.67 13.83 -5.88
N ILE A 666 -22.87 12.53 -5.65
CA ILE A 666 -22.94 11.94 -4.31
C ILE A 666 -21.53 11.58 -3.82
N LEU A 667 -20.82 12.58 -3.30
CA LEU A 667 -19.66 12.39 -2.41
C LEU A 667 -20.09 12.71 -0.97
N GLY A 668 -19.64 11.89 -0.02
CA GLY A 668 -19.94 12.03 1.39
C GLY A 668 -18.74 11.71 2.27
N LEU A 669 -18.26 12.70 3.02
CA LEU A 669 -17.15 12.56 3.98
C LEU A 669 -17.69 12.00 5.30
N ARG A 670 -16.93 11.10 5.96
CA ARG A 670 -17.41 10.31 7.10
C ARG A 670 -16.36 10.17 8.20
N SER A 671 -16.77 10.40 9.45
CA SER A 671 -16.01 10.02 10.65
C SER A 671 -16.91 9.33 11.65
N ALA A 672 -16.45 8.21 12.20
CA ALA A 672 -16.96 7.73 13.47
C ALA A 672 -16.11 8.29 14.61
N PHE A 673 -16.77 8.64 15.71
CA PHE A 673 -16.19 8.68 17.04
C PHE A 673 -17.14 8.00 18.02
N ILE A 674 -16.58 7.46 19.11
CA ILE A 674 -17.31 6.82 20.19
C ILE A 674 -17.72 7.90 21.20
N ILE A 675 -19.02 8.05 21.50
CA ILE A 675 -19.51 9.28 22.16
C ILE A 675 -20.36 9.01 23.41
N VAL A 676 -19.83 9.40 24.57
CA VAL A 676 -20.40 9.09 25.89
C VAL A 676 -21.57 10.03 26.27
N ILE A 677 -22.79 9.63 25.89
CA ILE A 677 -24.06 10.24 26.32
C ILE A 677 -24.37 9.94 27.80
N GLY A 678 -24.33 10.97 28.65
CA GLY A 678 -24.53 10.87 30.09
C GLY A 678 -26.00 10.80 30.56
N THR A 679 -26.79 9.80 30.10
CA THR A 679 -28.14 9.54 30.65
C THR A 679 -28.38 8.06 31.02
N THR A 680 -29.56 7.73 31.57
CA THR A 680 -29.77 6.52 32.38
C THR A 680 -29.69 5.20 31.61
N CYS A 681 -28.61 4.44 31.80
CA CYS A 681 -28.34 3.20 31.07
C CYS A 681 -29.14 1.99 31.62
N LEU A 682 -30.31 1.71 31.04
CA LEU A 682 -31.06 0.46 31.28
C LEU A 682 -30.33 -0.78 30.70
N ILE A 683 -29.60 -0.59 29.60
CA ILE A 683 -28.85 -1.65 28.88
C ILE A 683 -27.67 -2.18 29.72
N CYS A 684 -27.02 -1.32 30.51
CA CYS A 684 -25.84 -1.66 31.31
C CYS A 684 -26.10 -2.71 32.41
N LEU A 685 -27.36 -2.93 32.80
CA LEU A 685 -27.75 -4.00 33.74
C LEU A 685 -28.04 -5.34 33.03
N TYR A 686 -28.20 -5.33 31.70
CA TYR A 686 -28.41 -6.53 30.88
C TYR A 686 -27.07 -7.04 30.32
N ASN A 687 -26.19 -6.14 29.89
CA ASN A 687 -24.91 -6.46 29.24
C ASN A 687 -23.81 -6.99 30.19
N LEU A 688 -24.05 -7.03 31.51
CA LEU A 688 -23.11 -7.58 32.50
C LEU A 688 -23.20 -9.12 32.64
N GLU A 689 -23.49 -9.86 31.57
CA GLU A 689 -23.26 -11.32 31.59
C GLU A 689 -21.75 -11.60 31.73
N LYS A 690 -21.39 -12.68 32.44
CA LYS A 690 -19.98 -13.01 32.72
C LYS A 690 -19.33 -13.70 31.50
N PRO A 691 -18.18 -13.23 30.99
CA PRO A 691 -17.55 -13.78 29.79
C PRO A 691 -16.98 -15.18 30.00
N ASP A 692 -16.77 -15.92 28.92
CA ASP A 692 -16.21 -17.28 28.99
C ASP A 692 -14.68 -17.26 29.09
N LEU A 693 -14.18 -17.19 30.33
CA LEU A 693 -12.76 -17.09 30.74
C LEU A 693 -11.86 -18.29 30.34
N LYS A 694 -12.24 -19.08 29.32
CA LYS A 694 -11.47 -20.28 28.88
C LYS A 694 -10.50 -20.00 27.72
N ASN A 695 -10.75 -18.95 26.94
CA ASN A 695 -10.10 -18.71 25.65
C ASN A 695 -9.48 -17.29 25.59
N VAL A 696 -8.94 -16.81 26.70
CA VAL A 696 -8.36 -15.46 26.81
C VAL A 696 -6.98 -15.54 27.45
N ASP A 697 -6.03 -14.77 26.94
CA ASP A 697 -4.63 -14.78 27.34
C ASP A 697 -4.44 -14.16 28.75
N PRO A 698 -3.78 -14.84 29.70
CA PRO A 698 -3.49 -14.27 31.03
C PRO A 698 -2.54 -13.07 30.94
N CYS A 699 -2.65 -12.13 31.88
CA CYS A 699 -1.81 -10.94 31.86
C CYS A 699 -0.35 -11.24 32.26
N PRO A 700 0.65 -10.68 31.56
CA PRO A 700 2.02 -10.66 32.03
C PRO A 700 2.16 -10.02 33.42
N CYS A 701 3.19 -10.40 34.21
CA CYS A 701 3.32 -9.89 35.58
C CYS A 701 3.89 -8.46 35.66
N THR A 702 4.63 -8.02 34.64
CA THR A 702 5.16 -6.65 34.52
C THR A 702 5.00 -6.08 33.12
N ASP A 703 5.03 -4.76 33.01
CA ASP A 703 5.02 -4.03 31.74
C ASP A 703 6.19 -4.41 30.83
N GLN A 704 7.35 -4.73 31.40
CA GLN A 704 8.50 -5.25 30.65
C GLN A 704 8.16 -6.57 29.95
N GLN A 705 7.50 -7.52 30.63
CA GLN A 705 7.04 -8.77 30.00
C GLN A 705 6.02 -8.48 28.89
N ALA A 706 5.05 -7.60 29.16
CA ALA A 706 4.04 -7.19 28.18
C ALA A 706 4.59 -6.42 26.98
N SER A 707 5.75 -5.79 27.11
CA SER A 707 6.42 -5.08 26.00
C SER A 707 7.11 -6.02 25.01
N VAL A 708 7.59 -7.18 25.49
CA VAL A 708 8.30 -8.17 24.67
C VAL A 708 7.43 -9.32 24.18
N ASP A 709 6.35 -9.68 24.90
CA ASP A 709 5.41 -10.71 24.45
C ASP A 709 4.60 -10.21 23.24
N GLY A 710 4.85 -10.80 22.08
CA GLY A 710 4.18 -10.45 20.83
C GLY A 710 2.66 -10.65 20.86
N ASN A 711 2.10 -11.37 21.85
CA ASN A 711 0.66 -11.52 22.01
C ASN A 711 0.00 -10.33 22.75
N PHE A 712 0.78 -9.34 23.19
CA PHE A 712 0.30 -8.13 23.87
C PHE A 712 0.73 -6.85 23.14
N GLN A 713 -0.23 -5.94 22.95
CA GLN A 713 -0.03 -4.63 22.33
C GLN A 713 -0.14 -3.54 23.37
N ARG A 714 0.62 -2.45 23.24
CA ARG A 714 0.46 -1.27 24.09
C ARG A 714 -0.84 -0.53 23.75
N ALA A 715 -1.62 -0.18 24.77
CA ALA A 715 -2.99 0.33 24.68
C ALA A 715 -3.25 1.38 25.80
N ASP A 716 -2.51 2.50 25.75
CA ASP A 716 -2.53 3.57 26.76
C ASP A 716 -3.68 4.60 26.57
N ASP A 717 -4.57 4.38 25.59
CA ASP A 717 -5.60 5.35 25.21
C ASP A 717 -6.58 5.63 26.36
N GLY A 718 -6.61 6.89 26.81
CA GLY A 718 -7.45 7.31 27.94
C GLY A 718 -7.05 6.72 29.30
N ILE A 719 -5.80 6.25 29.46
CA ILE A 719 -5.31 5.57 30.68
C ILE A 719 -5.60 6.34 31.99
N ASP A 720 -5.38 7.66 32.02
CA ASP A 720 -5.67 8.51 33.20
C ASP A 720 -7.16 8.55 33.58
N PHE A 721 -8.06 8.27 32.63
CA PHE A 721 -9.50 8.26 32.85
C PHE A 721 -10.02 6.86 33.21
N PHE A 722 -9.66 5.85 32.41
CA PHE A 722 -10.14 4.46 32.53
C PHE A 722 -9.40 3.64 33.59
N HIS A 723 -8.10 3.89 33.78
CA HIS A 723 -7.20 3.05 34.57
C HIS A 723 -6.44 3.88 35.62
N GLU A 724 -7.19 4.55 36.51
CA GLU A 724 -6.64 5.44 37.54
C GLU A 724 -5.50 4.78 38.35
N GLY A 725 -4.28 5.31 38.18
CA GLY A 725 -3.07 4.82 38.86
C GLY A 725 -2.18 3.86 38.04
N ALA A 726 -2.60 3.50 36.82
CA ALA A 726 -1.72 2.90 35.83
C ALA A 726 -0.82 3.95 35.16
N SER A 727 0.30 3.52 34.59
CA SER A 727 1.22 4.33 33.76
C SER A 727 1.46 3.74 32.37
N SER A 728 1.08 2.48 32.17
CA SER A 728 1.05 1.79 30.89
C SER A 728 -0.06 0.73 30.94
N CYS A 729 -0.72 0.51 29.81
CA CYS A 729 -1.69 -0.56 29.63
C CYS A 729 -1.35 -1.32 28.35
N TYR A 730 -1.68 -2.60 28.35
CA TYR A 730 -1.50 -3.51 27.22
C TYR A 730 -2.79 -4.30 27.00
N ARG A 731 -3.07 -4.76 25.78
CA ARG A 731 -4.22 -5.61 25.46
C ARG A 731 -3.78 -6.84 24.66
N SER A 732 -4.37 -8.00 24.95
CA SER A 732 -4.08 -9.24 24.21
C SER A 732 -4.60 -9.17 22.77
N VAL A 733 -3.94 -9.86 21.83
CA VAL A 733 -4.33 -9.84 20.41
C VAL A 733 -5.45 -10.83 20.12
N GLY A 734 -6.63 -10.52 20.65
CA GLY A 734 -7.88 -11.21 20.33
C GLY A 734 -8.24 -11.09 18.85
N GLY A 735 -8.83 -12.15 18.29
CA GLY A 735 -9.56 -12.04 17.03
C GLY A 735 -10.87 -11.28 17.27
N SER A 736 -11.25 -10.40 16.35
CA SER A 736 -12.49 -9.61 16.52
C SER A 736 -13.73 -10.49 16.75
N GLY A 737 -14.67 -9.97 17.53
CA GLY A 737 -15.88 -10.69 17.94
C GLY A 737 -15.67 -11.77 19.01
N THR A 738 -14.46 -11.92 19.55
CA THR A 738 -14.14 -12.82 20.68
C THR A 738 -13.65 -12.04 21.89
N SER A 739 -13.73 -12.61 23.10
CA SER A 739 -13.29 -11.96 24.34
C SER A 739 -11.77 -11.71 24.35
N GLY A 740 -11.33 -10.62 24.98
CA GLY A 740 -9.93 -10.20 25.08
C GLY A 740 -9.51 -9.89 26.51
N GLN A 741 -8.24 -9.53 26.73
CA GLN A 741 -7.74 -9.14 28.04
C GLN A 741 -6.99 -7.81 27.96
N GLN A 742 -7.37 -6.83 28.78
CA GLN A 742 -6.56 -5.65 29.06
C GLN A 742 -5.78 -5.83 30.37
N CYS A 743 -4.52 -5.42 30.37
CA CYS A 743 -3.54 -5.58 31.43
C CYS A 743 -2.89 -4.23 31.70
N CYS A 744 -3.11 -3.64 32.87
CA CYS A 744 -2.58 -2.32 33.20
C CYS A 744 -1.55 -2.41 34.32
N TYR A 745 -0.52 -1.57 34.25
CA TYR A 745 0.67 -1.62 35.08
C TYR A 745 0.92 -0.25 35.69
N ARG A 746 1.45 -0.24 36.92
CA ARG A 746 1.82 0.98 37.63
C ARG A 746 3.22 1.46 37.23
N SER A 747 3.57 2.67 37.70
CA SER A 747 4.90 3.27 37.49
C SER A 747 6.07 2.56 38.21
N ASP A 748 5.81 1.48 38.95
CA ASP A 748 6.80 0.52 39.44
C ASP A 748 6.84 -0.80 38.62
N GLY A 749 6.28 -0.79 37.39
CA GLY A 749 6.26 -1.89 36.42
C GLY A 749 5.30 -3.04 36.74
N ASN A 750 4.85 -3.16 38.00
CA ASN A 750 3.96 -4.24 38.46
C ASN A 750 2.51 -4.07 37.98
N ILE A 751 1.86 -5.20 37.68
CA ILE A 751 0.43 -5.27 37.32
C ILE A 751 -0.48 -4.64 38.39
N LEU A 752 -1.54 -3.96 37.92
CA LEU A 752 -2.60 -3.34 38.70
C LEU A 752 -3.89 -4.17 38.58
N VAL A 753 -4.43 -4.58 39.73
CA VAL A 753 -5.50 -5.59 39.82
C VAL A 753 -6.66 -5.04 40.66
N GLY A 754 -7.87 -5.03 40.10
CA GLY A 754 -9.09 -4.59 40.77
C GLY A 754 -9.42 -3.09 40.61
N PRO A 755 -10.60 -2.66 41.13
CA PRO A 755 -11.12 -1.31 40.91
C PRO A 755 -10.30 -0.22 41.64
N PRO A 756 -10.32 1.04 41.14
CA PRO A 756 -10.97 1.47 39.90
C PRO A 756 -10.10 1.24 38.64
N GLY A 757 -8.80 1.03 38.80
CA GLY A 757 -7.81 1.22 37.73
C GLY A 757 -7.15 -0.03 37.13
N GLY A 758 -7.41 -1.24 37.62
CA GLY A 758 -6.85 -2.46 37.04
C GLY A 758 -7.27 -2.71 35.59
N GLY A 759 -6.46 -3.45 34.83
CA GLY A 759 -6.90 -3.97 33.53
C GLY A 759 -8.02 -4.99 33.73
N THR A 760 -8.92 -5.17 32.76
CA THR A 760 -10.03 -6.13 32.86
C THR A 760 -10.09 -7.09 31.68
N VAL A 761 -10.69 -8.26 31.88
CA VAL A 761 -11.12 -9.10 30.77
C VAL A 761 -12.25 -8.39 30.02
N ASP A 762 -12.09 -8.25 28.71
CA ASP A 762 -13.03 -7.63 27.78
C ASP A 762 -13.98 -8.72 27.24
N ALA A 763 -15.30 -8.51 27.30
CA ALA A 763 -16.28 -9.48 26.78
C ALA A 763 -16.16 -9.65 25.27
N VAL A 764 -15.80 -8.58 24.55
CA VAL A 764 -15.38 -8.62 23.15
C VAL A 764 -14.15 -7.73 22.99
N ALA A 765 -13.15 -8.18 22.23
CA ALA A 765 -11.94 -7.45 21.92
C ALA A 765 -12.16 -6.48 20.72
N PRO A 766 -11.62 -5.25 20.76
CA PRO A 766 -11.59 -4.35 19.62
C PRO A 766 -10.65 -4.89 18.50
N GLY A 767 -11.11 -4.86 17.24
CA GLY A 767 -10.35 -5.43 16.12
C GLY A 767 -10.98 -5.33 14.72
N ASP A 768 -12.30 -5.19 14.62
CA ASP A 768 -13.05 -4.70 13.43
C ASP A 768 -14.27 -3.88 13.91
N PHE A 769 -15.12 -3.40 12.99
CA PHE A 769 -16.31 -2.60 13.32
C PHE A 769 -17.12 -3.18 14.49
N CYS A 770 -17.42 -4.47 14.38
CA CYS A 770 -18.24 -5.18 15.34
C CYS A 770 -17.44 -5.41 16.63
N GLY A 771 -16.14 -5.73 16.54
CA GLY A 771 -15.24 -5.84 17.68
C GLY A 771 -15.22 -4.59 18.53
N THR A 772 -14.85 -3.43 17.96
CA THR A 772 -14.76 -2.17 18.74
C THR A 772 -16.14 -1.75 19.25
N PHE A 773 -17.19 -1.85 18.44
CA PHE A 773 -18.55 -1.49 18.85
C PHE A 773 -19.08 -2.39 19.99
N LEU A 774 -18.87 -3.71 19.91
CA LEU A 774 -19.31 -4.65 20.94
C LEU A 774 -18.46 -4.55 22.20
N HIS A 775 -17.13 -4.42 22.08
CA HIS A 775 -16.25 -4.09 23.21
C HIS A 775 -16.79 -2.87 23.96
N PHE A 776 -17.09 -1.81 23.20
CA PHE A 776 -17.62 -0.61 23.76
C PHE A 776 -18.99 -0.83 24.44
N LEU A 777 -19.95 -1.51 23.80
CA LEU A 777 -21.28 -1.83 24.35
C LEU A 777 -21.26 -2.73 25.61
N PHE A 778 -20.33 -3.67 25.69
CA PHE A 778 -20.31 -4.72 26.72
C PHE A 778 -19.30 -4.47 27.84
N ASP A 779 -18.29 -3.64 27.61
CA ASP A 779 -17.21 -3.37 28.58
C ASP A 779 -17.18 -1.88 28.95
N VAL A 780 -17.06 -0.98 27.96
CA VAL A 780 -16.84 0.45 28.23
C VAL A 780 -18.08 1.18 28.79
N ILE A 781 -19.30 0.95 28.26
CA ILE A 781 -20.50 1.57 28.87
C ILE A 781 -20.74 1.05 30.29
N PRO A 782 -20.71 -0.28 30.55
CA PRO A 782 -20.90 -0.79 31.90
C PRO A 782 -19.80 -0.29 32.85
N TRP A 783 -18.54 -0.21 32.43
CA TRP A 783 -17.49 0.41 33.24
C TRP A 783 -17.84 1.87 33.58
N PHE A 784 -18.17 2.70 32.60
CA PHE A 784 -18.46 4.12 32.84
C PHE A 784 -19.67 4.31 33.77
N TRP A 785 -20.74 3.54 33.52
CA TRP A 785 -21.97 3.59 34.30
C TRP A 785 -21.76 3.17 35.77
N PHE A 786 -21.02 2.09 36.03
CA PHE A 786 -20.78 1.64 37.39
C PHE A 786 -19.65 2.39 38.10
N CYS A 787 -18.53 2.65 37.42
CA CYS A 787 -17.34 3.27 38.02
C CYS A 787 -17.38 4.80 38.10
N LYS A 788 -17.98 5.51 37.13
CA LYS A 788 -18.00 7.00 37.13
C LYS A 788 -19.38 7.59 37.44
N VAL A 789 -20.48 6.97 37.03
CA VAL A 789 -21.84 7.52 37.25
C VAL A 789 -22.45 7.08 38.59
N ARG A 790 -22.19 5.84 39.04
CA ARG A 790 -22.83 5.27 40.25
C ARG A 790 -21.92 5.09 41.47
N ASP A 791 -20.60 5.23 41.34
CA ASP A 791 -19.62 4.96 42.42
C ASP A 791 -19.73 3.52 42.97
N GLU A 792 -20.05 2.56 42.08
CA GLU A 792 -20.27 1.14 42.35
C GLU A 792 -19.31 0.28 41.50
N CYS A 793 -18.07 0.73 41.32
CA CYS A 793 -17.09 0.12 40.41
C CYS A 793 -16.80 -1.37 40.72
N ASP A 794 -16.86 -1.76 41.99
CA ASP A 794 -16.79 -3.16 42.44
C ASP A 794 -17.74 -4.12 41.71
N VAL A 795 -18.92 -3.62 41.28
CA VAL A 795 -19.94 -4.42 40.58
C VAL A 795 -19.54 -4.70 39.14
N TYR A 796 -18.84 -3.78 38.47
CA TYR A 796 -18.26 -4.01 37.14
C TYR A 796 -17.19 -5.10 37.23
N TYR A 797 -16.22 -4.93 38.15
CA TYR A 797 -15.09 -5.85 38.32
C TYR A 797 -15.47 -7.26 38.82
N GLU A 798 -16.69 -7.48 39.31
CA GLU A 798 -17.21 -8.83 39.60
C GLU A 798 -17.64 -9.60 38.33
N HIS A 799 -17.99 -8.89 37.26
CA HIS A 799 -18.42 -9.43 35.96
C HIS A 799 -17.33 -9.28 34.88
N ARG A 800 -16.38 -8.35 35.07
CA ARG A 800 -15.19 -8.09 34.25
C ARG A 800 -13.95 -8.04 35.16
N PRO A 801 -13.52 -9.19 35.72
CA PRO A 801 -12.39 -9.24 36.63
C PRO A 801 -11.07 -8.84 35.95
N SER A 802 -10.16 -8.29 36.74
CA SER A 802 -8.73 -8.25 36.40
C SER A 802 -8.12 -9.64 36.52
N ASP A 803 -7.18 -9.96 35.64
CA ASP A 803 -6.23 -11.06 35.88
C ASP A 803 -5.14 -10.62 36.87
N ASP A 804 -4.46 -11.59 37.48
CA ASP A 804 -3.45 -11.38 38.54
C ASP A 804 -2.07 -11.97 38.20
N CYS A 805 -1.85 -12.26 36.90
CA CYS A 805 -0.70 -12.91 36.29
C CYS A 805 -0.35 -14.32 36.78
N SER A 806 -1.11 -14.91 37.72
CA SER A 806 -0.78 -16.24 38.27
C SER A 806 -0.78 -17.37 37.21
N ASN A 807 -1.61 -17.23 36.18
CA ASN A 807 -1.73 -18.19 35.09
C ASN A 807 -0.79 -17.92 33.91
N TYR A 808 -0.09 -16.77 33.87
CA TYR A 808 0.73 -16.36 32.73
C TYR A 808 1.93 -17.30 32.51
N VAL A 809 2.14 -17.69 31.26
CA VAL A 809 3.32 -18.42 30.79
C VAL A 809 3.81 -17.64 29.57
N PRO A 810 4.95 -16.93 29.64
CA PRO A 810 5.49 -16.23 28.49
C PRO A 810 5.80 -17.22 27.35
N PRO A 811 5.56 -16.87 26.08
CA PRO A 811 6.01 -17.67 24.95
C PRO A 811 7.54 -17.70 24.93
N LEU A 812 8.13 -18.81 24.49
CA LEU A 812 9.59 -18.94 24.44
C LEU A 812 10.13 -18.29 23.16
N PRO A 813 11.01 -17.28 23.27
CA PRO A 813 11.61 -16.61 22.13
C PRO A 813 12.84 -17.38 21.62
N THR A 814 12.98 -17.45 20.31
CA THR A 814 14.23 -17.74 19.61
C THR A 814 14.42 -16.77 18.46
N GLY A 815 15.56 -16.78 17.77
CA GLY A 815 15.80 -15.88 16.65
C GLY A 815 17.02 -16.22 15.81
N GLY A 816 17.28 -15.36 14.82
CA GLY A 816 18.47 -15.41 13.99
C GLY A 816 18.83 -14.05 13.40
N SER A 817 20.13 -13.82 13.26
CA SER A 817 20.77 -12.54 12.90
C SER A 817 22.12 -12.79 12.21
N GLY A 818 22.76 -11.75 11.68
CA GLY A 818 24.06 -11.85 11.01
C GLY A 818 24.08 -12.76 9.77
N ASP A 819 25.25 -13.31 9.46
CA ASP A 819 25.43 -14.24 8.34
C ASP A 819 25.04 -15.68 8.76
N PRO A 820 23.85 -16.15 8.34
CA PRO A 820 22.81 -16.62 9.27
C PRO A 820 23.28 -17.37 10.52
N HIS A 821 23.35 -16.65 11.65
CA HIS A 821 23.45 -17.19 13.01
C HIS A 821 22.07 -17.44 13.58
N PHE A 822 21.92 -18.50 14.37
CA PHE A 822 20.64 -18.97 14.90
C PHE A 822 20.77 -19.40 16.36
N LYS A 823 19.68 -19.21 17.11
CA LYS A 823 19.40 -19.96 18.33
C LYS A 823 18.31 -21.00 18.04
N SER A 824 18.40 -22.20 18.60
CA SER A 824 17.31 -23.19 18.55
C SER A 824 16.21 -22.87 19.56
N LEU A 825 15.05 -23.51 19.44
CA LEU A 825 13.94 -23.37 20.39
C LEU A 825 14.25 -23.93 21.80
N ASP A 826 15.24 -24.81 21.94
CA ASP A 826 15.75 -25.25 23.26
C ASP A 826 17.07 -24.56 23.66
N GLY A 827 17.44 -23.46 22.98
CA GLY A 827 18.47 -22.51 23.40
C GLY A 827 19.90 -22.77 22.88
N LYS A 828 20.07 -23.62 21.87
CA LYS A 828 21.38 -23.93 21.27
C LYS A 828 21.77 -22.92 20.18
N ASP A 829 22.85 -22.17 20.40
CA ASP A 829 23.44 -21.29 19.40
C ASP A 829 24.27 -22.04 18.33
N PHE A 830 24.12 -21.62 17.06
CA PHE A 830 24.88 -22.12 15.90
C PHE A 830 24.90 -21.14 14.71
N THR A 831 25.69 -21.47 13.70
CA THR A 831 25.83 -20.71 12.44
C THR A 831 25.48 -21.63 11.26
N PHE A 832 24.72 -21.14 10.29
CA PHE A 832 24.41 -21.85 9.05
C PHE A 832 24.24 -20.89 7.86
N ASN A 833 25.37 -20.55 7.22
CA ASN A 833 25.40 -19.75 6.00
C ASN A 833 24.94 -20.56 4.76
N GLY A 834 23.63 -20.77 4.61
CA GLY A 834 23.01 -21.39 3.43
C GLY A 834 22.68 -20.39 2.31
N ALA A 835 22.53 -20.87 1.07
CA ALA A 835 22.03 -20.06 -0.05
C ALA A 835 20.87 -20.76 -0.76
N GLY A 836 19.66 -20.23 -0.59
CA GLY A 836 18.41 -20.81 -1.05
C GLY A 836 17.26 -20.57 -0.07
N GLU A 837 16.19 -21.35 -0.21
CA GLU A 837 15.03 -21.29 0.68
C GLU A 837 14.99 -22.54 1.58
N PHE A 838 14.76 -22.34 2.88
CA PHE A 838 14.89 -23.36 3.92
C PHE A 838 13.69 -23.39 4.87
N LEU A 839 13.42 -24.55 5.45
CA LEU A 839 12.40 -24.71 6.50
C LEU A 839 13.00 -24.38 7.87
N LEU A 840 12.60 -23.25 8.46
CA LEU A 840 12.94 -22.92 9.84
C LEU A 840 12.13 -23.76 10.82
N LEU A 841 10.82 -23.87 10.60
CA LEU A 841 9.91 -24.63 11.43
C LEU A 841 8.68 -25.10 10.66
N ARG A 842 8.27 -26.36 10.89
CA ARG A 842 6.90 -26.82 10.67
C ARG A 842 6.34 -27.49 11.93
N SER A 843 5.09 -27.19 12.24
CA SER A 843 4.30 -27.81 13.30
C SER A 843 3.14 -28.61 12.71
N SER A 844 2.83 -29.80 13.24
CA SER A 844 1.54 -30.45 12.95
C SER A 844 0.37 -29.85 13.74
N LEU A 845 0.66 -29.16 14.86
CA LEU A 845 -0.30 -28.38 15.61
C LEU A 845 -0.55 -27.05 14.86
N HIS A 846 -1.80 -26.75 14.51
CA HIS A 846 -2.23 -25.62 13.69
C HIS A 846 -1.57 -25.51 12.28
N ASP A 847 -0.90 -26.57 11.79
CA ASP A 847 -0.13 -26.60 10.53
C ASP A 847 0.80 -25.39 10.31
N VAL A 848 1.35 -24.83 11.40
CA VAL A 848 2.21 -23.64 11.34
C VAL A 848 3.46 -23.96 10.52
N THR A 849 3.73 -23.17 9.49
CA THR A 849 4.88 -23.32 8.59
C THR A 849 5.61 -21.99 8.48
N PHE A 850 6.91 -22.00 8.80
CA PHE A 850 7.80 -20.84 8.78
C PHE A 850 9.04 -21.15 7.95
N GLN A 851 9.28 -20.33 6.93
CA GLN A 851 10.35 -20.51 5.93
C GLN A 851 11.18 -19.23 5.78
N VAL A 852 12.41 -19.41 5.34
CA VAL A 852 13.40 -18.34 5.17
C VAL A 852 14.09 -18.43 3.81
N ARG A 853 14.44 -17.28 3.25
CA ARG A 853 15.29 -17.14 2.06
C ARG A 853 16.61 -16.51 2.49
N MET A 854 17.69 -17.16 2.12
CA MET A 854 19.07 -16.73 2.34
C MET A 854 19.76 -16.58 0.99
N GLU A 855 20.44 -15.47 0.73
CA GLU A 855 21.15 -15.22 -0.53
C GLU A 855 22.62 -14.88 -0.31
N THR A 856 23.47 -15.15 -1.31
CA THR A 856 24.91 -14.93 -1.21
C THR A 856 25.26 -13.44 -1.21
N LEU A 857 26.02 -12.99 -0.21
CA LEU A 857 26.49 -11.60 -0.15
C LEU A 857 27.57 -11.38 -1.22
N SER A 858 27.37 -10.38 -2.08
CA SER A 858 28.18 -10.21 -3.29
C SER A 858 29.67 -9.97 -2.98
N GLY A 859 30.54 -10.78 -3.57
CA GLY A 859 31.99 -10.68 -3.39
C GLY A 859 32.55 -11.34 -2.13
N THR A 860 31.73 -12.01 -1.31
CA THR A 860 32.14 -12.66 -0.06
C THR A 860 31.83 -14.16 -0.05
N ASN A 861 32.22 -14.84 1.03
CA ASN A 861 31.78 -16.22 1.33
C ASN A 861 30.71 -16.24 2.45
N ALA A 862 29.91 -15.18 2.55
CA ALA A 862 28.79 -15.07 3.48
C ALA A 862 27.45 -15.16 2.72
N SER A 863 26.39 -15.44 3.46
CA SER A 863 25.00 -15.31 3.00
C SER A 863 24.23 -14.39 3.96
N VAL A 864 23.09 -13.87 3.54
CA VAL A 864 22.26 -12.96 4.34
C VAL A 864 20.79 -13.33 4.20
N TYR A 865 20.01 -13.06 5.25
CA TYR A 865 18.55 -13.13 5.19
C TYR A 865 18.00 -12.09 4.20
N THR A 866 17.15 -12.51 3.25
CA THR A 866 16.49 -11.61 2.30
C THR A 866 14.96 -11.68 2.32
N ALA A 867 14.38 -12.79 2.80
CA ALA A 867 12.94 -12.91 3.03
C ALA A 867 12.59 -13.94 4.11
N PHE A 868 11.47 -13.71 4.77
CA PHE A 868 10.79 -14.62 5.69
C PHE A 868 9.33 -14.80 5.25
N VAL A 869 8.74 -15.98 5.48
CA VAL A 869 7.31 -16.21 5.24
C VAL A 869 6.73 -17.18 6.27
N ILE A 870 5.55 -16.86 6.81
CA ILE A 870 4.86 -17.66 7.82
C ILE A 870 3.37 -17.84 7.50
N SER A 871 2.80 -18.98 7.89
CA SER A 871 1.37 -19.30 7.73
C SER A 871 0.88 -20.32 8.77
N SER A 872 -0.43 -20.54 8.85
CA SER A 872 -1.09 -21.57 9.66
C SER A 872 -2.34 -22.10 8.96
N ASN A 873 -2.92 -23.19 9.47
CA ASN A 873 -4.19 -23.74 8.99
C ASN A 873 -5.40 -22.79 9.10
N SER A 874 -5.25 -21.66 9.78
CA SER A 874 -6.28 -20.64 9.99
C SER A 874 -6.03 -19.34 9.23
N SER A 875 -4.84 -19.18 8.63
CA SER A 875 -4.35 -17.90 8.12
C SER A 875 -3.79 -18.00 6.70
N VAL A 876 -3.80 -16.88 5.98
CA VAL A 876 -3.08 -16.74 4.70
C VAL A 876 -1.56 -16.69 4.93
N PRO A 877 -0.71 -16.88 3.90
CA PRO A 877 0.72 -16.63 4.00
C PRO A 877 1.00 -15.13 4.17
N ALA A 878 1.85 -14.78 5.14
CA ALA A 878 2.41 -13.44 5.30
C ALA A 878 3.94 -13.52 5.14
N GLN A 879 4.45 -12.75 4.18
CA GLN A 879 5.86 -12.68 3.78
C GLN A 879 6.39 -11.28 4.05
N VAL A 880 7.61 -11.21 4.56
CA VAL A 880 8.37 -9.97 4.76
C VAL A 880 9.71 -10.14 4.08
N GLN A 881 10.08 -9.23 3.19
CA GLN A 881 11.35 -9.25 2.49
C GLN A 881 11.94 -7.86 2.36
N ARG A 882 13.23 -7.78 2.02
CA ARG A 882 13.79 -6.52 1.51
C ARG A 882 13.38 -6.29 0.06
N SER A 883 13.07 -5.03 -0.23
CA SER A 883 12.99 -4.46 -1.57
C SER A 883 14.39 -4.42 -2.21
N PRO A 884 14.52 -4.48 -3.56
CA PRO A 884 15.77 -4.14 -4.25
C PRO A 884 16.30 -2.72 -3.96
N MET A 885 15.48 -1.85 -3.37
CA MET A 885 15.83 -0.50 -2.89
C MET A 885 16.17 -0.43 -1.39
N ASN A 886 16.29 -1.58 -0.72
CA ASN A 886 16.47 -1.79 0.74
C ASN A 886 15.26 -1.53 1.64
N ASP A 887 14.12 -1.06 1.13
CA ASP A 887 12.90 -0.88 1.91
C ASP A 887 12.28 -2.20 2.42
N THR A 888 11.43 -2.11 3.43
CA THR A 888 10.58 -3.21 3.89
C THR A 888 9.43 -3.46 2.92
N LEU A 889 9.38 -4.65 2.31
CA LEU A 889 8.28 -5.11 1.48
C LEU A 889 7.50 -6.22 2.20
N ILE A 890 6.26 -5.91 2.58
CA ILE A 890 5.30 -6.86 3.15
C ILE A 890 4.41 -7.40 2.02
N VAL A 891 4.14 -8.71 2.02
CA VAL A 891 3.33 -9.40 1.01
C VAL A 891 2.39 -10.36 1.72
N VAL A 892 1.09 -10.28 1.44
CA VAL A 892 0.07 -11.12 2.09
C VAL A 892 -0.81 -11.78 1.03
N ASP A 893 -0.96 -13.10 1.12
CA ASP A 893 -1.69 -13.94 0.14
C ASP A 893 -1.28 -13.69 -1.33
N GLY A 894 0.00 -13.37 -1.56
CA GLY A 894 0.57 -13.05 -2.87
C GLY A 894 0.50 -11.57 -3.29
N ILE A 895 -0.13 -10.70 -2.49
CA ILE A 895 -0.36 -9.29 -2.82
C ILE A 895 0.61 -8.41 -2.02
N PRO A 896 1.42 -7.54 -2.66
CA PRO A 896 2.18 -6.49 -1.97
C PRO A 896 1.26 -5.58 -1.15
N LEU A 897 1.65 -5.31 0.09
CA LEU A 897 0.88 -4.51 1.03
C LEU A 897 1.50 -3.12 1.17
N ASP A 898 0.82 -2.10 0.64
CA ASP A 898 1.06 -0.72 1.08
C ASP A 898 0.62 -0.60 2.55
N MET A 899 1.36 0.18 3.34
CA MET A 899 1.04 0.50 4.73
C MET A 899 0.65 1.97 4.92
N TYR A 900 0.68 2.80 3.86
CA TYR A 900 0.37 4.22 3.92
C TYR A 900 -1.01 4.54 3.31
N TYR A 901 -1.78 5.40 4.00
CA TYR A 901 -3.03 5.96 3.52
C TYR A 901 -2.95 7.49 3.61
N ASP A 902 -3.00 8.18 2.46
CA ASP A 902 -2.88 9.64 2.37
C ASP A 902 -1.66 10.21 3.14
N GLY A 903 -0.53 9.49 3.05
CA GLY A 903 0.71 9.81 3.77
C GLY A 903 0.76 9.37 5.24
N PHE A 904 -0.34 8.92 5.84
CA PHE A 904 -0.38 8.39 7.21
C PHE A 904 0.00 6.90 7.22
N LEU A 905 0.99 6.53 8.04
CA LEU A 905 1.35 5.13 8.27
C LEU A 905 0.28 4.43 9.11
N ILE A 906 -0.35 3.41 8.54
CA ILE A 906 -1.22 2.49 9.26
C ILE A 906 -0.35 1.51 10.04
N ARG A 907 -0.50 1.50 11.36
CA ARG A 907 0.36 0.71 12.26
C ARG A 907 -0.07 -0.74 12.46
N ARG A 908 -1.32 -1.08 12.13
CA ARG A 908 -1.94 -2.37 12.44
C ARG A 908 -2.97 -2.72 11.36
N LEU A 909 -2.88 -3.91 10.78
CA LEU A 909 -3.83 -4.44 9.79
C LEU A 909 -4.21 -5.89 10.13
N ALA A 910 -5.51 -6.18 10.08
CA ALA A 910 -6.07 -7.50 10.39
C ALA A 910 -6.48 -8.25 9.13
N PHE A 911 -6.16 -9.54 9.09
CA PHE A 911 -6.43 -10.45 7.99
C PHE A 911 -7.10 -11.74 8.51
N LYS A 912 -7.48 -12.64 7.60
CA LYS A 912 -7.94 -13.98 7.98
C LYS A 912 -6.82 -14.70 8.75
N GLY A 913 -7.07 -14.99 10.03
CA GLY A 913 -6.20 -15.79 10.90
C GLY A 913 -4.90 -15.14 11.40
N LEU A 914 -4.54 -13.94 10.91
CA LEU A 914 -3.32 -13.22 11.31
C LEU A 914 -3.54 -11.72 11.50
N LEU A 915 -2.64 -11.09 12.25
CA LEU A 915 -2.47 -9.65 12.35
C LEU A 915 -1.07 -9.26 11.87
N ILE A 916 -0.93 -8.12 11.21
CA ILE A 916 0.35 -7.47 10.91
C ILE A 916 0.40 -6.12 11.62
N GLU A 917 1.52 -5.84 12.29
CA GLU A 917 1.80 -4.54 12.92
C GLU A 917 3.18 -4.03 12.50
N VAL A 918 3.34 -2.69 12.46
CA VAL A 918 4.58 -2.04 12.06
C VAL A 918 4.94 -0.88 13.00
N ASN A 919 6.24 -0.72 13.25
CA ASN A 919 6.77 0.46 13.95
C ASN A 919 6.79 1.71 13.03
N SER A 920 7.21 2.86 13.55
CA SER A 920 7.03 4.17 12.91
C SER A 920 7.76 4.39 11.57
N ASP A 921 8.77 3.58 11.28
CA ASP A 921 9.62 3.63 10.09
C ASP A 921 9.61 2.30 9.31
N VAL A 922 8.72 1.36 9.68
CA VAL A 922 8.56 0.03 9.09
C VAL A 922 9.84 -0.84 9.16
N SER A 923 10.78 -0.52 10.06
CA SER A 923 11.97 -1.34 10.34
C SER A 923 11.69 -2.56 11.24
N GLU A 924 10.55 -2.59 11.93
CA GLU A 924 10.06 -3.73 12.71
C GLU A 924 8.65 -4.10 12.24
N VAL A 925 8.49 -5.35 11.79
CA VAL A 925 7.20 -5.93 11.38
C VAL A 925 6.85 -7.08 12.30
N ARG A 926 5.71 -7.00 12.99
CA ARG A 926 5.18 -8.10 13.82
C ARG A 926 4.07 -8.81 13.05
N ILE A 927 4.21 -10.13 12.85
CA ILE A 927 3.16 -11.01 12.32
C ILE A 927 2.70 -11.93 13.45
N LEU A 928 1.42 -11.85 13.80
CA LEU A 928 0.82 -12.62 14.90
C LEU A 928 -0.22 -13.57 14.32
N LEU A 929 -0.20 -14.84 14.72
CA LEU A 929 -1.15 -15.86 14.29
C LEU A 929 -2.14 -16.18 15.42
N ARG A 930 -3.41 -16.47 15.09
CA ARG A 930 -4.47 -16.85 16.07
C ARG A 930 -4.20 -18.12 16.91
N CYS A 931 -3.01 -18.71 16.83
CA CYS A 931 -2.53 -19.81 17.67
C CYS A 931 -1.47 -19.38 18.71
N GLY A 932 -1.29 -18.07 18.93
CA GLY A 932 -0.37 -17.51 19.92
C GLY A 932 1.10 -17.43 19.45
N VAL A 933 1.36 -17.74 18.18
CA VAL A 933 2.68 -17.63 17.57
C VAL A 933 2.88 -16.22 17.05
N ALA A 934 3.95 -15.55 17.49
CA ALA A 934 4.35 -14.25 16.99
C ALA A 934 5.72 -14.32 16.32
N LEU A 935 5.85 -13.66 15.17
CA LEU A 935 7.09 -13.48 14.42
C LEU A 935 7.38 -11.99 14.32
N ILE A 936 8.49 -11.54 14.89
CA ILE A 936 9.00 -10.17 14.80
C ILE A 936 10.14 -10.21 13.78
N VAL A 937 10.04 -9.48 12.68
CA VAL A 937 11.10 -9.32 11.68
C VAL A 937 11.67 -7.91 11.82
N ARG A 938 12.99 -7.79 12.01
CA ARG A 938 13.69 -6.49 11.98
C ARG A 938 14.46 -6.34 10.68
N ILE A 939 14.48 -5.13 10.14
CA ILE A 939 15.10 -4.78 8.85
C ILE A 939 15.93 -3.52 9.02
N SER A 940 17.13 -3.57 8.49
CA SER A 940 18.15 -2.52 8.58
C SER A 940 18.75 -2.24 7.20
N SER A 941 19.66 -1.27 7.13
CA SER A 941 20.45 -0.98 5.92
C SER A 941 21.26 -2.17 5.43
N GLU A 942 21.85 -2.97 6.32
CA GLU A 942 22.80 -4.02 5.95
C GLU A 942 22.18 -5.42 6.05
N MET A 943 21.29 -5.69 7.01
CA MET A 943 20.75 -7.03 7.29
C MET A 943 19.23 -7.11 7.54
N MET A 944 18.71 -8.32 7.69
CA MET A 944 17.43 -8.60 8.36
C MET A 944 17.69 -9.55 9.54
N SER A 945 16.82 -9.53 10.54
CA SER A 945 16.77 -10.53 11.61
C SER A 945 15.35 -11.04 11.81
N PHE A 946 15.19 -12.05 12.65
CA PHE A 946 13.89 -12.43 13.19
C PHE A 946 13.98 -12.85 14.66
N ILE A 947 12.89 -12.60 15.39
CA ILE A 947 12.58 -13.22 16.67
C ILE A 947 11.24 -13.96 16.52
N LEU A 948 11.23 -15.26 16.73
CA LEU A 948 10.06 -16.13 16.73
C LEU A 948 9.70 -16.50 18.18
N GLN A 949 8.47 -16.23 18.58
CA GLN A 949 7.94 -16.58 19.89
C GLN A 949 6.92 -17.71 19.76
N LEU A 950 7.18 -18.81 20.47
CA LEU A 950 6.36 -20.03 20.43
C LEU A 950 5.76 -20.35 21.80
N PRO A 951 4.42 -20.47 21.93
CA PRO A 951 3.79 -20.93 23.17
C PRO A 951 4.16 -22.37 23.53
N ASP A 952 4.19 -22.67 24.82
CA ASP A 952 4.58 -23.97 25.40
C ASP A 952 3.74 -25.16 24.88
N VAL A 953 2.56 -24.92 24.31
CA VAL A 953 1.72 -25.99 23.71
C VAL A 953 2.35 -26.61 22.45
N PHE A 954 3.28 -25.94 21.79
CA PHE A 954 4.00 -26.46 20.63
C PHE A 954 5.16 -27.41 21.01
N LYS A 955 5.48 -27.56 22.31
CA LYS A 955 6.62 -28.35 22.78
C LYS A 955 6.55 -29.81 22.33
N GLY A 956 7.59 -30.28 21.63
CA GLY A 956 7.69 -31.61 21.04
C GLY A 956 6.79 -31.87 19.81
N GLN A 957 6.25 -30.82 19.18
CA GLN A 957 5.35 -30.93 18.01
C GLN A 957 5.88 -30.26 16.73
N VAL A 958 7.16 -29.84 16.73
CA VAL A 958 7.78 -29.06 15.65
C VAL A 958 9.05 -29.72 15.11
N HIS A 959 9.47 -29.31 13.91
CA HIS A 959 10.72 -29.75 13.27
C HIS A 959 11.19 -28.72 12.23
N GLY A 960 12.51 -28.56 12.07
CA GLY A 960 13.14 -27.66 11.10
C GLY A 960 14.55 -27.26 11.56
N LEU A 961 15.12 -26.22 10.95
CA LEU A 961 16.42 -25.65 11.40
C LEU A 961 16.39 -25.14 12.85
N LEU A 962 15.22 -24.71 13.36
CA LEU A 962 15.06 -24.25 14.75
C LEU A 962 14.97 -25.38 15.79
N GLY A 963 15.15 -26.63 15.36
CA GLY A 963 15.18 -27.81 16.22
C GLY A 963 13.82 -28.50 16.37
N ASN A 964 13.64 -29.22 17.47
CA ASN A 964 12.43 -30.02 17.75
C ASN A 964 11.65 -29.59 19.01
N PHE A 965 12.22 -28.66 19.80
CA PHE A 965 11.57 -28.00 20.93
C PHE A 965 11.06 -28.99 21.99
N ASN A 966 11.89 -29.92 22.48
CA ASN A 966 11.52 -30.87 23.54
C ASN A 966 12.05 -30.50 24.94
N GLY A 967 13.06 -29.64 25.03
CA GLY A 967 13.78 -29.24 26.23
C GLY A 967 15.23 -29.74 26.31
N ASP A 968 15.77 -30.37 25.24
CA ASP A 968 17.13 -30.91 25.21
C ASP A 968 17.96 -30.34 24.02
N PRO A 969 18.80 -29.31 24.26
CA PRO A 969 19.64 -28.70 23.21
C PRO A 969 20.74 -29.63 22.66
N TYR A 970 20.80 -30.90 23.08
CA TYR A 970 21.70 -31.91 22.52
C TYR A 970 21.11 -32.71 21.34
N ASP A 971 19.80 -32.63 21.05
CA ASP A 971 19.16 -33.30 19.90
C ASP A 971 18.45 -32.38 18.88
N ASP A 972 18.55 -31.05 19.06
CA ASP A 972 18.03 -30.05 18.10
C ASP A 972 18.48 -30.28 16.65
N PHE A 973 19.73 -30.74 16.42
CA PHE A 973 20.25 -31.01 15.07
C PHE A 973 19.79 -32.38 14.54
N THR A 974 18.49 -32.66 14.72
CA THR A 974 17.78 -33.79 14.11
C THR A 974 17.56 -33.52 12.63
N LEU A 975 17.90 -34.50 11.80
CA LEU A 975 17.70 -34.49 10.35
C LEU A 975 16.25 -34.86 9.96
N PRO A 976 15.78 -34.52 8.75
CA PRO A 976 14.45 -34.92 8.24
C PRO A 976 14.17 -36.44 8.21
N ASN A 977 15.19 -37.29 8.35
CA ASN A 977 15.06 -38.74 8.44
C ASN A 977 15.02 -39.29 9.89
N GLY A 978 15.25 -38.44 10.89
CA GLY A 978 15.31 -38.80 12.31
C GLY A 978 16.68 -39.21 12.85
N ASP A 979 17.76 -39.12 12.07
CA ASP A 979 19.13 -39.22 12.60
C ASP A 979 19.56 -37.88 13.24
N ILE A 980 20.52 -37.90 14.18
CA ILE A 980 20.94 -36.70 14.94
C ILE A 980 22.42 -36.38 14.66
N VAL A 981 22.70 -35.14 14.24
CA VAL A 981 24.06 -34.57 14.18
C VAL A 981 24.42 -34.02 15.56
N SER A 982 25.67 -34.19 16.02
CA SER A 982 26.04 -33.70 17.35
C SER A 982 26.19 -32.16 17.35
N PRO A 983 25.59 -31.42 18.30
CA PRO A 983 25.73 -29.96 18.39
C PRO A 983 27.11 -29.45 18.83
N ASN A 984 28.10 -30.33 18.92
CA ASN A 984 29.53 -30.04 19.10
C ASN A 984 30.38 -30.47 17.88
N SER A 985 29.75 -30.66 16.71
CA SER A 985 30.43 -30.96 15.45
C SER A 985 31.12 -29.72 14.85
N SER A 986 31.95 -29.90 13.83
CA SER A 986 32.49 -28.78 13.04
C SER A 986 31.38 -28.02 12.30
N LEU A 987 31.61 -26.74 12.01
CA LEU A 987 30.71 -25.92 11.20
C LEU A 987 30.50 -26.52 9.79
N GLU A 988 31.53 -27.16 9.23
CA GLU A 988 31.43 -27.99 8.01
C GLU A 988 30.33 -29.07 8.11
N LEU A 989 30.30 -29.86 9.19
CA LEU A 989 29.29 -30.91 9.39
C LEU A 989 27.90 -30.33 9.69
N ILE A 990 27.84 -29.25 10.46
CA ILE A 990 26.57 -28.54 10.75
C ILE A 990 25.98 -27.96 9.45
N HIS A 991 26.81 -27.43 8.56
CA HIS A 991 26.38 -26.91 7.27
C HIS A 991 25.95 -28.02 6.29
N PHE A 992 26.82 -28.99 6.00
CA PHE A 992 26.57 -29.98 4.95
C PHE A 992 25.60 -31.10 5.33
N GLU A 993 25.65 -31.61 6.57
CA GLU A 993 24.80 -32.74 6.99
C GLU A 993 23.46 -32.26 7.58
N PHE A 994 23.46 -31.24 8.44
CA PHE A 994 22.23 -30.71 9.07
C PHE A 994 21.58 -29.60 8.24
N GLY A 995 22.26 -28.47 8.04
CA GLY A 995 21.66 -27.25 7.49
C GLY A 995 21.09 -27.43 6.07
N LEU A 996 21.89 -27.96 5.15
CA LEU A 996 21.45 -28.24 3.77
C LEU A 996 20.37 -29.34 3.68
N SER A 997 20.14 -30.14 4.73
CA SER A 997 19.06 -31.15 4.71
C SER A 997 17.67 -30.52 4.80
N TRP A 998 17.55 -29.29 5.30
CA TRP A 998 16.31 -28.54 5.46
C TRP A 998 15.98 -27.61 4.28
N ILE A 999 16.69 -27.76 3.16
CA ILE A 999 16.43 -26.97 1.94
C ILE A 999 15.11 -27.38 1.28
N LEU A 1000 14.35 -26.40 0.81
CA LEU A 1000 13.01 -26.60 0.26
C LEU A 1000 13.03 -27.14 -1.17
N GLN A 1001 11.85 -27.55 -1.63
CA GLN A 1001 11.53 -27.88 -3.03
C GLN A 1001 10.46 -26.92 -3.57
N GLU A 1002 10.44 -26.69 -4.87
CA GLU A 1002 9.55 -25.75 -5.58
C GLU A 1002 8.05 -25.94 -5.28
N ASN A 1003 7.62 -27.18 -4.99
CA ASN A 1003 6.24 -27.54 -4.64
C ASN A 1003 5.95 -27.49 -3.12
N SER A 1004 6.89 -27.01 -2.30
CA SER A 1004 6.83 -26.96 -0.83
C SER A 1004 7.15 -25.58 -0.26
N THR A 1005 7.66 -24.67 -1.09
CA THR A 1005 7.78 -23.25 -0.74
C THR A 1005 6.39 -22.62 -0.62
N ILE A 1006 6.23 -21.68 0.30
CA ILE A 1006 5.06 -20.80 0.41
C ILE A 1006 5.41 -19.33 0.10
N PHE A 1007 6.61 -19.08 -0.44
CA PHE A 1007 7.02 -17.76 -0.89
C PHE A 1007 6.27 -17.31 -2.15
N THR A 1008 5.97 -16.02 -2.19
CA THR A 1008 5.53 -15.28 -3.38
C THR A 1008 6.75 -14.88 -4.21
N TYR A 1009 6.60 -14.96 -5.53
CA TYR A 1009 7.63 -14.59 -6.51
C TYR A 1009 7.13 -13.49 -7.43
N PHE A 1010 7.96 -12.47 -7.64
CA PHE A 1010 7.68 -11.37 -8.56
C PHE A 1010 8.51 -11.54 -9.84
N PRO A 1011 7.88 -11.65 -11.04
CA PRO A 1011 8.61 -11.82 -12.29
C PRO A 1011 9.69 -10.73 -12.50
N PRO A 1012 10.88 -11.09 -13.01
CA PRO A 1012 11.26 -12.37 -13.62
C PRO A 1012 11.74 -13.45 -12.63
N TYR A 1013 11.67 -13.22 -11.32
CA TYR A 1013 12.19 -14.14 -10.31
C TYR A 1013 11.26 -15.32 -10.02
N ASP A 1014 11.84 -16.43 -9.57
CA ASP A 1014 11.20 -17.71 -9.26
C ASP A 1014 12.00 -18.48 -8.18
N PHE A 1015 11.52 -19.66 -7.78
CA PHE A 1015 12.25 -20.55 -6.85
C PHE A 1015 13.67 -20.89 -7.33
N SER A 1016 13.88 -21.07 -8.64
CA SER A 1016 15.19 -21.42 -9.22
C SER A 1016 16.20 -20.26 -9.16
N SER A 1017 15.71 -19.02 -9.14
CA SER A 1017 16.50 -17.79 -9.01
C SER A 1017 17.23 -17.75 -7.67
N TYR A 1018 16.58 -18.16 -6.58
CA TYR A 1018 17.14 -18.07 -5.22
C TYR A 1018 17.87 -19.34 -4.78
N ASN A 1019 17.43 -20.53 -5.18
CA ASN A 1019 17.99 -21.78 -4.66
C ASN A 1019 19.41 -22.05 -5.22
N LYS A 1020 20.45 -22.13 -4.34
CA LYS A 1020 21.87 -22.24 -4.71
C LYS A 1020 22.64 -23.25 -3.83
N PRO A 1021 22.26 -24.55 -3.77
CA PRO A 1021 22.83 -25.56 -2.86
C PRO A 1021 24.28 -26.00 -3.20
N SER A 1022 24.98 -25.25 -4.06
CA SER A 1022 26.40 -25.45 -4.39
C SER A 1022 27.28 -24.28 -3.92
N PHE A 1023 26.69 -23.31 -3.21
CA PHE A 1023 27.42 -22.32 -2.43
C PHE A 1023 28.24 -23.00 -1.32
N ILE A 1024 29.41 -22.45 -1.02
CA ILE A 1024 30.28 -22.90 0.06
C ILE A 1024 30.68 -21.65 0.86
N PRO A 1025 30.21 -21.51 2.11
CA PRO A 1025 30.47 -20.32 2.90
C PRO A 1025 31.85 -20.37 3.58
N ASN A 1026 32.15 -19.40 4.44
CA ASN A 1026 33.15 -19.59 5.48
C ASN A 1026 32.71 -20.72 6.44
N LEU A 1027 33.65 -21.61 6.79
CA LEU A 1027 33.42 -22.78 7.64
C LEU A 1027 34.38 -22.85 8.84
N GLU A 1028 35.17 -21.79 9.09
CA GLU A 1028 36.07 -21.66 10.24
C GLU A 1028 35.75 -20.38 11.03
N PHE A 1029 35.62 -20.49 12.35
CA PHE A 1029 35.47 -19.32 13.22
C PHE A 1029 36.82 -18.57 13.35
N PRO A 1030 36.84 -17.22 13.26
CA PRO A 1030 38.06 -16.45 13.41
C PRO A 1030 38.57 -16.45 14.86
N ASP A 1031 39.90 -16.48 15.04
CA ASP A 1031 40.52 -16.28 16.35
C ASP A 1031 40.46 -14.79 16.72
N VAL A 1032 39.87 -14.47 17.87
CA VAL A 1032 39.77 -13.10 18.42
C VAL A 1032 41.13 -12.41 18.58
N ASN A 1033 42.24 -13.16 18.64
CA ASN A 1033 43.58 -12.57 18.67
C ASN A 1033 44.00 -11.99 17.32
N ASP A 1034 43.61 -12.64 16.21
CA ASP A 1034 44.10 -12.36 14.85
C ASP A 1034 43.30 -11.29 14.08
N VAL A 1035 42.09 -10.95 14.55
CA VAL A 1035 41.29 -9.82 13.98
C VAL A 1035 41.87 -8.44 14.34
N SER A 1036 41.44 -7.37 13.66
CA SER A 1036 41.95 -6.01 13.90
C SER A 1036 41.51 -5.43 15.24
N ASP A 1037 42.21 -4.40 15.72
CA ASP A 1037 41.84 -3.66 16.93
C ASP A 1037 40.49 -2.93 16.78
N ASP A 1038 40.11 -2.55 15.55
CA ASP A 1038 38.79 -1.96 15.25
C ASP A 1038 37.66 -2.98 15.38
N VAL A 1039 37.85 -4.23 14.90
CA VAL A 1039 36.90 -5.33 15.09
C VAL A 1039 36.73 -5.65 16.58
N LYS A 1040 37.84 -5.71 17.34
CA LYS A 1040 37.81 -5.89 18.80
C LYS A 1040 37.08 -4.76 19.54
N ALA A 1041 37.19 -3.52 19.06
CA ALA A 1041 36.52 -2.37 19.66
C ALA A 1041 35.00 -2.35 19.44
N VAL A 1042 34.50 -3.00 18.38
CA VAL A 1042 33.06 -3.18 18.10
C VAL A 1042 32.53 -4.45 18.75
N CYS A 1043 33.10 -5.61 18.43
CA CYS A 1043 32.54 -6.91 18.80
C CYS A 1043 32.91 -7.41 20.20
N GLY A 1044 34.00 -6.90 20.79
CA GLY A 1044 34.57 -7.47 22.02
C GLY A 1044 34.88 -8.96 21.85
N ASP A 1045 34.29 -9.78 22.70
CA ASP A 1045 34.41 -11.25 22.69
C ASP A 1045 33.21 -11.96 22.00
N SER A 1046 32.27 -11.24 21.37
CA SER A 1046 31.03 -11.79 20.81
C SER A 1046 31.28 -12.66 19.55
N PRO A 1047 31.06 -13.98 19.59
CA PRO A 1047 31.40 -14.86 18.45
C PRO A 1047 30.62 -14.59 17.16
N PRO A 1048 29.30 -14.28 17.18
CA PRO A 1048 28.55 -13.85 15.99
C PRO A 1048 29.20 -12.64 15.30
N CYS A 1049 29.31 -11.50 16.00
CA CYS A 1049 29.88 -10.27 15.47
C CYS A 1049 31.32 -10.46 14.95
N LEU A 1050 32.15 -11.24 15.65
CA LEU A 1050 33.51 -11.57 15.20
C LEU A 1050 33.51 -12.38 13.90
N PHE A 1051 32.57 -13.31 13.72
CA PHE A 1051 32.40 -14.07 12.48
C PHE A 1051 31.87 -13.18 11.37
N ASP A 1052 30.79 -12.43 11.62
CA ASP A 1052 30.17 -11.47 10.68
C ASP A 1052 31.21 -10.49 10.13
N ALA A 1053 32.02 -9.88 10.99
CA ALA A 1053 33.04 -8.88 10.61
C ALA A 1053 34.12 -9.45 9.68
N VAL A 1054 34.41 -10.75 9.77
CA VAL A 1054 35.45 -11.44 8.96
C VAL A 1054 34.85 -12.03 7.68
N SER A 1055 33.67 -12.62 7.76
CA SER A 1055 33.01 -13.32 6.66
C SER A 1055 32.31 -12.36 5.68
N THR A 1056 31.70 -11.27 6.17
CA THR A 1056 31.16 -10.19 5.34
C THR A 1056 32.19 -9.12 4.99
N GLY A 1057 33.21 -8.94 5.84
CA GLY A 1057 34.17 -7.83 5.76
C GLY A 1057 33.61 -6.46 6.18
N SER A 1058 32.41 -6.40 6.77
CA SER A 1058 31.74 -5.15 7.15
C SER A 1058 31.60 -4.98 8.67
N LEU A 1059 32.04 -3.81 9.17
CA LEU A 1059 31.89 -3.43 10.58
C LEU A 1059 30.50 -2.88 10.91
N SER A 1060 29.75 -2.33 9.94
CA SER A 1060 28.35 -1.94 10.14
C SER A 1060 27.47 -3.18 10.32
N PHE A 1061 27.57 -4.13 9.38
CA PHE A 1061 26.85 -5.41 9.43
C PHE A 1061 27.13 -6.16 10.75
N ALA A 1062 28.40 -6.26 11.16
CA ALA A 1062 28.76 -6.90 12.43
C ALA A 1062 28.22 -6.18 13.66
N ASN A 1063 28.23 -4.84 13.68
CA ASN A 1063 27.63 -4.04 14.76
C ASN A 1063 26.10 -4.20 14.83
N GLU A 1064 25.41 -4.20 13.69
CA GLU A 1064 23.96 -4.46 13.62
C GLU A 1064 23.66 -5.88 14.13
N SER A 1065 24.43 -6.88 13.70
CA SER A 1065 24.31 -8.27 14.16
C SER A 1065 24.54 -8.41 15.67
N LEU A 1066 25.46 -7.63 16.24
CA LEU A 1066 25.68 -7.55 17.69
C LEU A 1066 24.48 -6.93 18.43
N GLN A 1067 23.84 -5.90 17.87
CA GLN A 1067 22.66 -5.27 18.46
C GLN A 1067 21.47 -6.24 18.47
N GLU A 1068 21.27 -6.98 17.38
CA GLU A 1068 20.23 -8.02 17.26
C GLU A 1068 20.42 -9.19 18.25
N VAL A 1069 21.68 -9.56 18.57
CA VAL A 1069 21.96 -10.52 19.65
C VAL A 1069 21.54 -9.97 21.02
N HIS A 1070 21.89 -8.72 21.34
CA HIS A 1070 21.48 -8.10 22.61
C HIS A 1070 19.95 -7.91 22.72
N GLU A 1071 19.27 -7.64 21.61
CA GLU A 1071 17.81 -7.56 21.56
C GLU A 1071 17.17 -8.93 21.84
N LEU A 1072 17.64 -10.00 21.18
CA LEU A 1072 17.18 -11.36 21.48
C LEU A 1072 17.46 -11.77 22.93
N GLU A 1073 18.63 -11.43 23.48
CA GLU A 1073 18.94 -11.64 24.90
C GLU A 1073 17.99 -10.86 25.81
N THR A 1074 17.68 -9.60 25.48
CA THR A 1074 16.72 -8.76 26.23
C THR A 1074 15.30 -9.35 26.20
N VAL A 1075 14.86 -9.88 25.06
CA VAL A 1075 13.57 -10.58 24.94
C VAL A 1075 13.59 -11.88 25.76
N VAL A 1076 14.67 -12.68 25.69
CA VAL A 1076 14.84 -13.90 26.51
C VAL A 1076 14.78 -13.60 28.01
N GLU A 1077 15.48 -12.57 28.50
CA GLU A 1077 15.49 -12.20 29.93
C GLU A 1077 14.10 -11.76 30.43
N ASN A 1078 13.34 -11.04 29.60
CA ASN A 1078 12.00 -10.58 29.97
C ASN A 1078 10.91 -11.66 29.75
N SER A 1079 11.16 -12.68 28.93
CA SER A 1079 10.31 -13.88 28.74
C SER A 1079 10.49 -14.96 29.82
N VAL A 1080 11.04 -14.64 31.00
CA VAL A 1080 11.13 -15.58 32.14
C VAL A 1080 9.82 -15.62 32.94
N LYS A 1081 9.26 -16.81 33.21
CA LYS A 1081 8.03 -16.95 34.02
C LYS A 1081 8.27 -16.46 35.46
N ILE A 1082 7.60 -15.36 35.83
CA ILE A 1082 7.56 -14.84 37.20
C ILE A 1082 6.53 -15.64 38.02
N ALA A 1083 6.82 -15.88 39.30
CA ALA A 1083 5.91 -16.54 40.23
C ALA A 1083 5.02 -15.51 40.97
N SER A 1084 3.70 -15.70 40.86
CA SER A 1084 2.65 -14.93 41.54
C SER A 1084 1.78 -15.88 42.38
N CYS A 1085 1.39 -15.43 43.57
CA CYS A 1085 0.42 -16.13 44.41
C CYS A 1085 -1.04 -15.76 44.11
N GLY A 1086 -1.26 -14.88 43.12
CA GLY A 1086 -2.57 -14.39 42.71
C GLY A 1086 -3.30 -13.54 43.77
N PHE A 1087 -4.44 -12.97 43.37
CA PHE A 1087 -5.30 -12.19 44.23
C PHE A 1087 -6.06 -13.12 45.20
N PRO A 1088 -5.89 -13.00 46.53
CA PRO A 1088 -6.45 -13.96 47.48
C PRO A 1088 -7.96 -13.81 47.74
N GLY A 1089 -8.62 -12.84 47.08
CA GLY A 1089 -10.06 -12.59 47.17
C GLY A 1089 -10.46 -11.35 47.99
N LYS A 1090 -11.68 -10.87 47.78
CA LYS A 1090 -12.25 -9.73 48.54
C LYS A 1090 -12.49 -10.12 50.02
N VAL A 1091 -12.15 -9.22 50.95
CA VAL A 1091 -12.42 -9.38 52.39
C VAL A 1091 -13.73 -8.69 52.72
N ALA A 1092 -14.75 -9.43 53.17
CA ALA A 1092 -16.02 -8.82 53.54
C ALA A 1092 -15.90 -8.02 54.84
N ASN A 1093 -16.32 -6.75 54.83
CA ASN A 1093 -16.17 -5.78 55.93
C ASN A 1093 -14.70 -5.46 56.27
N GLY A 1094 -13.83 -5.41 55.26
CA GLY A 1094 -12.40 -5.13 55.38
C GLY A 1094 -11.73 -4.89 54.04
N TYR A 1095 -10.44 -4.54 54.08
CA TYR A 1095 -9.64 -4.19 52.91
C TYR A 1095 -8.21 -4.74 53.01
N ILE A 1096 -7.60 -4.94 51.84
CA ILE A 1096 -6.23 -5.45 51.69
C ILE A 1096 -5.31 -4.26 51.39
N ASN A 1097 -4.36 -4.00 52.29
CA ASN A 1097 -3.28 -3.05 52.07
C ASN A 1097 -2.09 -3.79 51.44
N GLY A 1098 -1.93 -3.66 50.13
CA GLY A 1098 -0.84 -4.22 49.35
C GLY A 1098 -1.32 -4.66 47.96
N THR A 1099 -0.63 -4.21 46.92
CA THR A 1099 -1.06 -4.27 45.51
C THR A 1099 -0.08 -5.05 44.61
N VAL A 1100 0.70 -5.95 45.21
CA VAL A 1100 1.63 -6.85 44.49
C VAL A 1100 1.53 -8.24 45.11
N TYR A 1101 1.35 -9.25 44.26
CA TYR A 1101 1.08 -10.63 44.66
C TYR A 1101 2.23 -11.59 44.30
N LEU A 1102 3.37 -11.03 43.88
CA LEU A 1102 4.59 -11.76 43.49
C LEU A 1102 5.35 -12.33 44.70
N VAL A 1103 6.20 -13.34 44.47
CA VAL A 1103 6.99 -14.00 45.53
C VAL A 1103 7.80 -13.00 46.36
N GLY A 1104 7.76 -13.16 47.69
CA GLY A 1104 8.43 -12.30 48.65
C GLY A 1104 7.64 -11.05 49.08
N TYR A 1105 6.57 -10.68 48.38
CA TYR A 1105 5.72 -9.55 48.78
C TYR A 1105 4.78 -9.91 49.94
N ASN A 1106 4.40 -8.88 50.69
CA ASN A 1106 3.51 -8.97 51.85
C ASN A 1106 2.28 -8.08 51.64
N ILE A 1107 1.10 -8.63 51.94
CA ILE A 1107 -0.16 -7.87 52.01
C ILE A 1107 -0.66 -7.86 53.46
N THR A 1108 -1.33 -6.77 53.86
CA THR A 1108 -1.83 -6.58 55.24
C THR A 1108 -3.34 -6.38 55.25
N ILE A 1109 -4.09 -7.25 55.94
CA ILE A 1109 -5.55 -7.19 55.97
C ILE A 1109 -6.02 -6.34 57.16
N THR A 1110 -6.92 -5.39 56.89
CA THR A 1110 -7.47 -4.46 57.87
C THR A 1110 -8.99 -4.48 57.82
N CYS A 1111 -9.65 -4.62 58.97
CA CYS A 1111 -11.12 -4.62 59.02
C CYS A 1111 -11.71 -3.21 59.13
N GLU A 1112 -12.96 -3.06 58.70
CA GLU A 1112 -13.76 -1.84 58.85
C GLU A 1112 -14.12 -1.56 60.31
N GLU A 1113 -14.59 -0.33 60.58
CA GLU A 1113 -14.95 0.09 61.93
C GLU A 1113 -16.12 -0.76 62.47
N ASN A 1114 -15.93 -1.31 63.67
CA ASN A 1114 -16.81 -2.29 64.35
C ASN A 1114 -16.66 -3.77 63.93
N PHE A 1115 -15.68 -4.10 63.08
CA PHE A 1115 -15.30 -5.49 62.80
C PHE A 1115 -13.97 -5.87 63.47
N LEU A 1116 -13.70 -7.17 63.63
CA LEU A 1116 -12.49 -7.73 64.21
C LEU A 1116 -11.91 -8.80 63.30
N LEU A 1117 -10.59 -8.79 63.12
CA LEU A 1117 -9.90 -9.73 62.24
C LEU A 1117 -9.79 -11.13 62.89
N THR A 1118 -10.32 -12.13 62.20
CA THR A 1118 -10.19 -13.56 62.53
C THR A 1118 -9.30 -14.24 61.49
N GLY A 1119 -8.01 -14.31 61.79
CA GLY A 1119 -6.98 -14.93 60.94
C GLY A 1119 -5.61 -14.27 61.11
N SER A 1120 -4.74 -14.40 60.11
CA SER A 1120 -3.49 -13.63 60.06
C SER A 1120 -3.76 -12.23 59.52
N SER A 1121 -3.16 -11.20 60.12
CA SER A 1121 -3.21 -9.82 59.60
C SER A 1121 -2.21 -9.55 58.48
N ILE A 1122 -1.28 -10.47 58.23
CA ILE A 1122 -0.27 -10.38 57.17
C ILE A 1122 -0.24 -11.72 56.42
N MET A 1123 -0.24 -11.66 55.10
CA MET A 1123 0.01 -12.80 54.21
C MET A 1123 1.25 -12.49 53.36
N THR A 1124 2.11 -13.48 53.20
CA THR A 1124 3.36 -13.40 52.41
C THR A 1124 3.25 -14.39 51.25
N CYS A 1125 3.66 -13.98 50.05
CA CYS A 1125 3.73 -14.89 48.91
C CYS A 1125 5.04 -15.71 48.96
N GLN A 1126 4.93 -17.04 48.92
CA GLN A 1126 6.04 -17.98 49.09
C GLN A 1126 6.60 -18.48 47.75
N GLU A 1127 7.84 -19.02 47.76
CA GLU A 1127 8.57 -19.53 46.58
C GLU A 1127 7.82 -20.62 45.79
N ASP A 1128 6.83 -21.28 46.37
CA ASP A 1128 5.98 -22.30 45.73
C ASP A 1128 4.70 -21.72 45.07
N GLY A 1129 4.55 -20.39 45.04
CA GLY A 1129 3.38 -19.71 44.50
C GLY A 1129 2.16 -19.72 45.43
N ASN A 1130 2.33 -20.03 46.73
CA ASN A 1130 1.24 -20.03 47.71
C ASN A 1130 1.36 -18.91 48.76
N TRP A 1131 0.22 -18.44 49.25
CA TRP A 1131 0.16 -17.53 50.40
C TRP A 1131 0.39 -18.28 51.72
N THR A 1132 1.13 -17.67 52.67
CA THR A 1132 1.43 -18.24 54.00
C THR A 1132 0.22 -18.60 54.87
N SER A 1133 -0.96 -18.09 54.55
CA SER A 1133 -2.22 -18.47 55.20
C SER A 1133 -3.41 -18.21 54.26
N SER A 1134 -4.53 -18.89 54.49
CA SER A 1134 -5.82 -18.55 53.86
C SER A 1134 -6.27 -17.13 54.20
N LEU A 1135 -7.06 -16.52 53.31
CA LEU A 1135 -7.68 -15.21 53.52
C LEU A 1135 -8.43 -15.14 54.87
N PRO A 1136 -8.19 -14.11 55.72
CA PRO A 1136 -8.84 -13.96 57.01
C PRO A 1136 -10.27 -13.38 56.90
N SER A 1137 -11.09 -13.58 57.94
CA SER A 1137 -12.43 -12.96 58.06
C SER A 1137 -12.38 -11.66 58.85
N CYS A 1138 -13.30 -10.74 58.57
CA CYS A 1138 -13.59 -9.59 59.42
C CYS A 1138 -14.97 -9.78 60.05
N ASP A 1139 -14.99 -10.25 61.29
CA ASP A 1139 -16.21 -10.66 62.00
C ASP A 1139 -16.78 -9.48 62.81
N ALA A 1140 -18.11 -9.33 62.81
CA ALA A 1140 -18.76 -8.24 63.54
C ALA A 1140 -18.47 -8.34 65.05
N ARG A 1141 -17.97 -7.24 65.63
CA ARG A 1141 -17.57 -7.16 67.05
C ARG A 1141 -18.76 -7.50 67.95
N GLU A 1142 -18.71 -8.63 68.66
CA GLU A 1142 -19.76 -9.02 69.60
C GLU A 1142 -20.02 -7.90 70.62
N SER A 1143 -21.14 -7.19 70.45
CA SER A 1143 -21.62 -6.26 71.46
C SER A 1143 -21.98 -7.07 72.71
N SER A 1144 -21.26 -6.84 73.81
CA SER A 1144 -21.37 -7.63 75.04
C SER A 1144 -22.66 -7.31 75.81
N LEU A 1145 -23.80 -7.72 75.25
CA LEU A 1145 -25.13 -7.59 75.82
C LEU A 1145 -25.24 -8.45 77.08
N THR A 1146 -25.14 -7.80 78.24
CA THR A 1146 -25.23 -8.44 79.54
C THR A 1146 -26.55 -9.22 79.70
N PRO A 1147 -26.55 -10.42 80.30
CA PRO A 1147 -27.67 -11.36 80.21
C PRO A 1147 -28.86 -10.97 81.10
N LEU A 1148 -29.78 -10.15 80.57
CA LEU A 1148 -30.99 -9.74 81.30
C LEU A 1148 -32.24 -9.51 80.40
N ALA A 1149 -32.35 -10.25 79.29
CA ALA A 1149 -33.49 -10.17 78.35
C ALA A 1149 -34.11 -11.52 77.91
N LEU A 1150 -33.71 -12.65 78.52
CA LEU A 1150 -34.22 -14.01 78.21
C LEU A 1150 -35.65 -14.27 78.76
N GLY A 1151 -36.60 -13.37 78.47
CA GLY A 1151 -37.93 -13.38 79.09
C GLY A 1151 -39.16 -13.27 78.18
N LEU A 1152 -39.04 -12.77 76.93
CA LEU A 1152 -40.23 -12.41 76.13
C LEU A 1152 -40.26 -12.91 74.67
N THR A 1153 -39.13 -13.27 74.06
CA THR A 1153 -39.11 -13.68 72.64
C THR A 1153 -39.62 -15.11 72.39
N VAL A 1154 -39.44 -16.02 73.36
CA VAL A 1154 -39.86 -17.44 73.25
C VAL A 1154 -41.37 -17.59 73.03
N SER A 1155 -42.19 -16.72 73.64
CA SER A 1155 -43.65 -16.76 73.50
C SER A 1155 -44.15 -16.41 72.10
N LEU A 1156 -43.40 -15.60 71.35
CA LEU A 1156 -43.80 -15.13 70.02
C LEU A 1156 -43.49 -16.17 68.93
N VAL A 1157 -42.34 -16.85 69.02
CA VAL A 1157 -41.94 -17.92 68.09
C VAL A 1157 -42.84 -19.16 68.21
N ILE A 1158 -43.26 -19.52 69.43
CA ILE A 1158 -44.19 -20.64 69.64
C ILE A 1158 -45.58 -20.31 69.04
N PHE A 1159 -46.02 -19.06 69.11
CA PHE A 1159 -47.33 -18.65 68.58
C PHE A 1159 -47.38 -18.65 67.05
N THR A 1160 -46.31 -18.21 66.36
CA THR A 1160 -46.27 -18.21 64.88
C THR A 1160 -46.22 -19.62 64.30
N ILE A 1161 -45.43 -20.52 64.90
CA ILE A 1161 -45.37 -21.94 64.48
C ILE A 1161 -46.74 -22.63 64.67
N ALA A 1162 -47.45 -22.34 65.77
CA ALA A 1162 -48.79 -22.85 66.00
C ALA A 1162 -49.79 -22.40 64.92
N VAL A 1163 -49.78 -21.13 64.51
CA VAL A 1163 -50.68 -20.61 63.46
C VAL A 1163 -50.36 -21.18 62.07
N ALA A 1164 -49.09 -21.28 61.71
CA ALA A 1164 -48.66 -21.81 60.41
C ALA A 1164 -49.09 -23.29 60.22
N SER A 1165 -48.92 -24.12 61.25
CA SER A 1165 -49.28 -25.54 61.18
C SER A 1165 -50.78 -25.79 60.95
N VAL A 1166 -51.67 -24.95 61.50
CA VAL A 1166 -53.12 -25.04 61.28
C VAL A 1166 -53.48 -24.71 59.83
N PHE A 1167 -52.86 -23.70 59.22
CA PHE A 1167 -53.13 -23.30 57.84
C PHE A 1167 -52.77 -24.40 56.83
N VAL A 1168 -51.66 -25.11 57.03
CA VAL A 1168 -51.25 -26.23 56.16
C VAL A 1168 -52.27 -27.39 56.23
N VAL A 1169 -52.71 -27.75 57.43
CA VAL A 1169 -53.68 -28.85 57.63
C VAL A 1169 -55.04 -28.54 57.00
N VAL A 1170 -55.55 -27.31 57.15
CA VAL A 1170 -56.82 -26.89 56.53
C VAL A 1170 -56.73 -26.87 55.00
N SER A 1171 -55.63 -26.35 54.44
CA SER A 1171 -55.40 -26.31 52.99
C SER A 1171 -55.33 -27.71 52.36
N CYS A 1172 -54.65 -28.66 53.00
CA CYS A 1172 -54.61 -30.04 52.53
C CYS A 1172 -55.99 -30.73 52.56
N ALA A 1173 -56.81 -30.47 53.59
CA ALA A 1173 -58.15 -31.06 53.69
C ALA A 1173 -59.11 -30.55 52.58
N LEU A 1174 -59.01 -29.27 52.20
CA LEU A 1174 -59.82 -28.67 51.14
C LEU A 1174 -59.41 -29.13 49.74
N LEU A 1175 -58.12 -29.37 49.50
CA LEU A 1175 -57.63 -29.85 48.21
C LEU A 1175 -57.93 -31.34 47.97
N LEU A 1176 -57.92 -32.17 49.01
CA LEU A 1176 -58.27 -33.59 48.92
C LEU A 1176 -59.78 -33.82 48.68
N THR A 1177 -60.65 -32.96 49.19
CA THR A 1177 -62.11 -33.06 48.98
C THR A 1177 -62.55 -32.58 47.60
N ARG A 1178 -61.89 -31.58 47.01
CA ARG A 1178 -62.27 -31.05 45.69
C ARG A 1178 -61.86 -31.94 44.50
N LYS A 1179 -60.92 -32.88 44.68
CA LYS A 1179 -60.37 -33.73 43.61
C LYS A 1179 -61.22 -34.97 43.25
N GLN A 1180 -62.41 -35.16 43.85
CA GLN A 1180 -63.23 -36.37 43.67
C GLN A 1180 -64.56 -36.21 42.88
N GLN A 1181 -65.05 -35.00 42.56
CA GLN A 1181 -66.43 -34.85 42.05
C GLN A 1181 -66.64 -34.44 40.58
N LEU A 1182 -65.61 -34.01 39.82
CA LEU A 1182 -65.79 -33.56 38.42
C LEU A 1182 -65.04 -34.44 37.40
N LYS A 1183 -65.35 -35.74 37.41
CA LYS A 1183 -65.24 -36.61 36.23
C LYS A 1183 -66.63 -36.75 35.57
N HIS A 1184 -67.05 -35.78 34.75
CA HIS A 1184 -68.09 -36.02 33.75
C HIS A 1184 -68.13 -34.92 32.68
N ASN A 1185 -68.11 -35.36 31.41
CA ASN A 1185 -68.71 -34.80 30.18
C ASN A 1185 -68.41 -33.33 29.77
N VAL A 1186 -68.03 -32.92 28.55
CA VAL A 1186 -68.04 -33.42 27.13
C VAL A 1186 -68.92 -32.50 26.25
N LYS A 1187 -68.38 -32.08 25.08
CA LYS A 1187 -69.02 -31.31 23.98
C LYS A 1187 -69.40 -29.83 24.31
N GLU A 1188 -69.54 -28.89 23.37
CA GLU A 1188 -69.45 -28.91 21.88
C GLU A 1188 -68.92 -27.55 21.30
N VAL A 1189 -68.92 -27.39 19.96
CA VAL A 1189 -68.41 -26.25 19.13
C VAL A 1189 -69.32 -26.14 17.87
N PRO A 1190 -69.50 -25.03 17.10
CA PRO A 1190 -69.22 -23.57 17.26
C PRO A 1190 -70.56 -22.75 17.35
N ASP A 1191 -70.76 -21.46 17.00
CA ASP A 1191 -70.65 -20.75 15.70
C ASP A 1191 -71.31 -19.32 15.73
N GLN A 1192 -71.12 -18.53 14.65
CA GLN A 1192 -71.88 -17.36 14.13
C GLN A 1192 -71.67 -15.90 14.61
N MET A 1193 -71.21 -15.10 13.64
CA MET A 1193 -71.38 -13.64 13.36
C MET A 1193 -72.81 -13.37 12.75
N PRO A 1194 -73.25 -12.16 12.29
CA PRO A 1194 -72.64 -10.80 12.19
C PRO A 1194 -73.59 -9.61 12.55
N MET A 1195 -73.27 -8.39 12.05
CA MET A 1195 -74.12 -7.18 11.83
C MET A 1195 -74.53 -6.31 13.05
N GLU A 1196 -74.74 -4.98 12.94
CA GLU A 1196 -74.17 -3.89 12.09
C GLU A 1196 -74.77 -2.51 12.50
N ILE A 1197 -74.05 -1.39 12.27
CA ILE A 1197 -74.59 0.00 12.03
C ILE A 1197 -75.31 0.70 13.23
N THR A 1198 -75.23 2.01 13.54
CA THR A 1198 -74.72 3.26 12.90
C THR A 1198 -74.14 4.21 13.98
N ASP A 1199 -73.13 5.01 13.60
CA ASP A 1199 -72.95 6.49 13.73
C ASP A 1199 -73.62 7.28 14.89
N GLU A 1200 -73.07 8.38 15.43
CA GLU A 1200 -72.10 9.41 14.96
C GLU A 1200 -71.47 10.08 16.25
N TYR A 1201 -70.47 10.96 16.37
CA TYR A 1201 -69.93 12.11 15.60
C TYR A 1201 -68.42 12.34 15.98
N VAL A 1202 -67.52 12.54 14.99
CA VAL A 1202 -66.50 13.65 14.87
C VAL A 1202 -65.57 14.01 16.08
N TYR A 1203 -64.23 14.16 15.96
CA TYR A 1203 -63.31 14.22 14.81
C TYR A 1203 -61.84 13.86 15.18
N ASN A 1204 -61.10 13.29 14.23
CA ASN A 1204 -59.69 13.55 13.80
C ASN A 1204 -58.64 14.15 14.77
N LYS A 1205 -57.35 13.77 14.73
CA LYS A 1205 -56.53 12.89 13.83
C LYS A 1205 -55.34 12.38 14.69
N LYS A 1206 -54.87 11.13 14.60
CA LYS A 1206 -53.98 10.53 13.56
C LYS A 1206 -52.67 11.32 13.37
N VAL A 1207 -51.47 10.72 13.40
CA VAL A 1207 -51.10 9.32 13.11
C VAL A 1207 -50.07 8.79 14.13
N ASP A 1208 -50.20 7.52 14.51
CA ASP A 1208 -49.17 6.78 15.26
C ASP A 1208 -48.08 6.24 14.32
N ILE A 1209 -46.80 6.49 14.64
CA ILE A 1209 -45.93 5.48 15.28
C ILE A 1209 -45.39 6.13 16.55
#